data_AF-A0A0G4HEH3-F1
#
_entry.id   AF-A0A0G4HEH3-F1
#
_cell.length_a   1.000
_cell.length_b   1.000
_cell.length_c   1.000
_cell.angle_alpha   90.00
_cell.angle_beta   90.00
_cell.angle_gamma   90.00
#
_symmetry.space_group_name_H-M   'P 1'
#
loop_
_entity.id
_entity.type
_entity.pdbx_description
1 polymer ?
#
loop_
_entity_poly.entity_id
_entity_poly.type
_entity_poly.pdbx_seq_one_letter_code
_entity_poly.pdbx_strand_id
1 'polypeptide(L)'
;MAFLRQRSSHGHTFADCYSCLQKSFRRGDENGAVYWAGQLGRGGPMLASAAVSSSSQKLPSNVKGYPNALRKRLVQNALEDAASLSFASALLSRTPAGADKVTFDHLLPWVIVLCRMKKTHCAAWLNRVAVQKLYEGGLDENQRRGLPTVESMDEVTFAARCLLAHRDGKTDVIEKACGAEALKVYRYANDEVLALHCWQMEKRRPELSGRVWSLPTVATGNFQDVLETRREVPDEFKDKHTAEGKRMGRGYAHFFETMVLHPRVYTQTENAQLSATSASLLSGREQGEEGEVVRPSARGGVEPYEREAKALYLDFRLGGKEARVRHVLELTSRGGKKKGELSFDGPEGREGRSEGAGGDLEGGAAAAGVGSDGIGLIGISGGGKRKRGEGEESQVSRESLAEASAVAAPAAAPSQNFASSPEVIDVDKLEDVQEDREDRRNEDDRVLTDEQVFEIPPGCKALGFKNATAVVRLRVDVEGLRKGSRVFVKIGESSEAVEFAVACAELRSKVGLSAPSTTSTWLGVSRDWGAMAGLANEKWSAGVERRLKSAKCRYARPDGTLPVLIVEEFERGLRVSDAREMISGTGGFELLKVLLFRKFVGCADTNSFNLLVREKGQSNCASAEEGGQGVSIEILSVDENPAGDAQLEKGLSKGLQTAQGFAESLRRAGRQAVIAYRQETAAFIRSLKALSLPACVGGGGRLSKVHAKEPFDEESLQTLSGEGGAEGDAKLNSLGARLLPV
;
A
#
# COMPACT_ATOMS: atom_id res chain seq x y z
N MET A 1 0.16 -4.32 13.89
CA MET A 1 0.06 -4.41 15.36
C MET A 1 -1.23 -3.86 15.95
N ALA A 2 -1.74 -2.68 15.52
CA ALA A 2 -2.97 -2.11 16.09
C ALA A 2 -4.19 -3.05 16.07
N PHE A 3 -4.38 -3.81 14.99
CA PHE A 3 -5.44 -4.80 14.86
C PHE A 3 -5.43 -5.88 15.96
N LEU A 4 -4.26 -6.46 16.27
CA LEU A 4 -4.15 -7.54 17.25
C LEU A 4 -4.48 -7.10 18.69
N ARG A 5 -4.45 -5.80 18.97
CA ARG A 5 -4.82 -5.22 20.28
C ARG A 5 -6.31 -4.90 20.39
N GLN A 6 -7.06 -4.97 19.29
CA GLN A 6 -8.50 -4.80 19.33
C GLN A 6 -9.14 -5.96 20.08
N ARG A 7 -10.32 -5.71 20.66
CA ARG A 7 -11.05 -6.68 21.46
C ARG A 7 -12.29 -7.19 20.72
N SER A 8 -12.59 -8.47 20.90
CA SER A 8 -13.82 -9.11 20.44
C SER A 8 -15.03 -8.70 21.28
N SER A 9 -16.21 -9.18 20.90
CA SER A 9 -17.46 -8.96 21.65
C SER A 9 -17.41 -9.50 23.08
N HIS A 10 -16.67 -10.59 23.33
CA HIS A 10 -16.45 -11.14 24.68
C HIS A 10 -15.22 -10.57 25.39
N GLY A 11 -14.61 -9.50 24.85
CA GLY A 11 -13.53 -8.75 25.49
C GLY A 11 -12.13 -9.34 25.30
N HIS A 12 -11.98 -10.41 24.50
CA HIS A 12 -10.71 -11.07 24.20
C HIS A 12 -9.90 -10.24 23.21
N THR A 13 -8.57 -10.17 23.35
CA THR A 13 -7.77 -9.53 22.30
C THR A 13 -7.76 -10.39 21.04
N PHE A 14 -7.68 -9.79 19.85
CA PHE A 14 -7.55 -10.58 18.63
C PHE A 14 -6.24 -11.39 18.59
N ALA A 15 -5.17 -10.98 19.28
CA ALA A 15 -4.01 -11.83 19.47
C ALA A 15 -4.37 -13.15 20.16
N ASP A 16 -5.19 -13.09 21.23
CA ASP A 16 -5.66 -14.28 21.93
C ASP A 16 -6.57 -15.11 21.04
N CYS A 17 -7.56 -14.49 20.39
CA CYS A 17 -8.45 -15.20 19.46
C CYS A 17 -7.68 -15.96 18.37
N TYR A 18 -6.62 -15.35 17.79
CA TYR A 18 -5.77 -16.01 16.79
C TYR A 18 -4.99 -17.21 17.34
N SER A 19 -4.47 -17.08 18.56
CA SER A 19 -3.75 -18.14 19.26
C SER A 19 -4.67 -19.30 19.59
N CYS A 20 -5.82 -18.99 20.20
CA CYS A 20 -6.81 -19.98 20.59
C CYS A 20 -7.39 -20.71 19.37
N LEU A 21 -7.77 -19.97 18.33
CA LEU A 21 -8.29 -20.56 17.09
C LEU A 21 -7.31 -21.55 16.46
N GLN A 22 -6.03 -21.17 16.36
CA GLN A 22 -5.00 -22.07 15.81
C GLN A 22 -4.82 -23.33 16.65
N LYS A 23 -4.82 -23.22 17.98
CA LYS A 23 -4.67 -24.38 18.85
C LYS A 23 -5.92 -25.27 18.86
N SER A 24 -7.12 -24.69 18.80
CA SER A 24 -8.36 -25.46 18.62
C SER A 24 -8.33 -26.24 17.31
N PHE A 25 -7.85 -25.65 16.20
CA PHE A 25 -7.61 -26.40 14.97
C PHE A 25 -6.64 -27.55 15.20
N ARG A 26 -5.43 -27.30 15.70
CA ARG A 26 -4.41 -28.34 15.95
C ARG A 26 -4.91 -29.51 16.79
N ARG A 27 -5.83 -29.24 17.72
CA ARG A 27 -6.42 -30.24 18.62
C ARG A 27 -7.68 -30.92 18.09
N GLY A 28 -8.25 -30.45 16.99
CA GLY A 28 -9.55 -30.92 16.52
C GLY A 28 -10.71 -30.50 17.41
N ASP A 29 -10.53 -29.46 18.25
CA ASP A 29 -11.57 -28.90 19.11
C ASP A 29 -12.51 -28.01 18.28
N GLU A 30 -13.53 -28.63 17.69
CA GLU A 30 -14.50 -27.97 16.81
C GLU A 30 -15.24 -26.84 17.52
N ASN A 31 -15.73 -27.08 18.74
CA ASN A 31 -16.47 -26.07 19.49
C ASN A 31 -15.60 -24.87 19.84
N GLY A 32 -14.34 -25.08 20.24
CA GLY A 32 -13.41 -23.98 20.42
C GLY A 32 -13.09 -23.27 19.11
N ALA A 33 -12.88 -24.00 18.01
CA ALA A 33 -12.60 -23.40 16.70
C ALA A 33 -13.77 -22.51 16.24
N VAL A 34 -15.01 -22.97 16.37
CA VAL A 34 -16.22 -22.20 16.05
C VAL A 34 -16.32 -20.96 16.93
N TYR A 35 -16.16 -21.10 18.25
CA TYR A 35 -16.21 -19.98 19.17
C TYR A 35 -15.16 -18.91 18.84
N TRP A 36 -13.88 -19.28 18.74
CA TRP A 36 -12.79 -18.33 18.50
C TRP A 36 -12.85 -17.72 17.09
N ALA A 37 -13.34 -18.46 16.09
CA ALA A 37 -13.63 -17.92 14.77
C ALA A 37 -14.77 -16.89 14.83
N GLY A 38 -15.82 -17.14 15.61
CA GLY A 38 -16.92 -16.21 15.85
C GLY A 38 -16.45 -14.90 16.46
N GLN A 39 -15.59 -14.97 17.49
CA GLN A 39 -15.00 -13.80 18.14
C GLN A 39 -14.18 -12.91 17.18
N LEU A 40 -13.63 -13.50 16.12
CA LEU A 40 -12.85 -12.79 15.10
C LEU A 40 -13.72 -12.30 13.92
N GLY A 41 -14.59 -13.16 13.40
CA GLY A 41 -15.25 -12.98 12.12
C GLY A 41 -16.67 -12.38 12.19
N ARG A 42 -17.44 -12.68 13.23
CA ARG A 42 -18.87 -12.34 13.32
C ARG A 42 -19.12 -10.86 13.66
N GLY A 43 -18.29 -10.28 14.54
CA GLY A 43 -18.54 -8.95 15.11
C GLY A 43 -19.48 -8.99 16.32
N GLY A 44 -19.85 -7.81 16.83
CA GLY A 44 -20.75 -7.61 17.97
C GLY A 44 -22.13 -8.23 17.74
N PRO A 45 -22.89 -8.45 18.82
CA PRO A 45 -24.01 -9.38 18.80
C PRO A 45 -25.19 -8.89 17.95
N MET A 46 -25.94 -9.84 17.37
CA MET A 46 -27.33 -9.65 16.94
C MET A 46 -28.31 -9.61 18.15
N LEU A 47 -27.80 -9.50 19.39
CA LEU A 47 -28.59 -9.45 20.63
C LEU A 47 -29.30 -8.09 20.84
N ALA A 48 -29.84 -7.51 19.77
CA ALA A 48 -30.80 -6.42 19.88
C ALA A 48 -32.23 -6.92 20.14
N SER A 49 -32.47 -8.23 20.29
CA SER A 49 -33.84 -8.79 20.29
C SER A 49 -34.25 -9.66 21.48
N ALA A 50 -33.36 -10.07 22.39
CA ALA A 50 -33.78 -10.96 23.47
C ALA A 50 -33.05 -10.66 24.80
N ALA A 51 -33.70 -9.80 25.58
CA ALA A 51 -33.80 -9.86 27.04
C ALA A 51 -32.56 -10.26 27.86
N VAL A 52 -31.81 -9.28 28.40
CA VAL A 52 -31.32 -9.33 29.80
C VAL A 52 -31.23 -7.91 30.36
N SER A 53 -32.09 -7.66 31.34
CA SER A 53 -32.04 -6.55 32.29
C SER A 53 -30.92 -6.75 33.32
N SER A 54 -30.33 -5.64 33.79
CA SER A 54 -29.80 -5.42 35.16
C SER A 54 -28.30 -5.58 35.51
N SER A 55 -27.34 -5.54 34.58
CA SER A 55 -25.93 -5.23 34.98
C SER A 55 -25.25 -4.19 34.10
N SER A 56 -24.71 -3.16 34.74
CA SER A 56 -24.41 -1.83 34.20
C SER A 56 -23.14 -1.70 33.34
N GLN A 57 -22.67 -2.77 32.70
CA GLN A 57 -21.53 -2.68 31.79
C GLN A 57 -22.01 -2.57 30.33
N LYS A 58 -22.22 -1.33 29.86
CA LYS A 58 -22.50 -1.05 28.44
C LYS A 58 -21.34 -1.56 27.58
N LEU A 59 -21.50 -2.75 26.99
CA LEU A 59 -20.64 -3.21 25.90
C LEU A 59 -20.78 -2.22 24.72
N PRO A 60 -19.68 -1.83 24.06
CA PRO A 60 -19.75 -0.93 22.92
C PRO A 60 -20.54 -1.59 21.79
N SER A 61 -21.65 -0.98 21.39
CA SER A 61 -22.61 -1.47 20.38
C SER A 61 -22.04 -1.59 18.96
N ASN A 62 -20.73 -1.39 18.77
CA ASN A 62 -20.06 -1.26 17.48
C ASN A 62 -18.84 -2.17 17.32
N VAL A 63 -18.83 -3.37 17.93
CA VAL A 63 -17.72 -4.31 17.68
C VAL A 63 -17.80 -4.79 16.23
N LYS A 64 -16.85 -4.37 15.39
CA LYS A 64 -16.78 -4.75 13.99
C LYS A 64 -16.26 -6.19 13.85
N GLY A 65 -16.91 -7.00 13.02
CA GLY A 65 -16.40 -8.32 12.62
C GLY A 65 -15.34 -8.21 11.53
N TYR A 66 -14.39 -9.15 11.51
CA TYR A 66 -13.29 -9.18 10.54
C TYR A 66 -13.25 -10.50 9.76
N PRO A 67 -14.29 -10.80 8.94
CA PRO A 67 -14.37 -12.05 8.18
C PRO A 67 -13.19 -12.25 7.21
N ASN A 68 -12.67 -11.17 6.61
CA ASN A 68 -11.46 -11.28 5.77
C ASN A 68 -10.20 -11.65 6.58
N ALA A 69 -10.11 -11.21 7.84
CA ALA A 69 -9.01 -11.59 8.73
C ALA A 69 -9.13 -13.07 9.13
N LEU A 70 -10.36 -13.54 9.42
CA LEU A 70 -10.65 -14.95 9.64
C LEU A 70 -10.31 -15.80 8.40
N ARG A 71 -10.77 -15.42 7.21
CA ARG A 71 -10.48 -16.12 5.95
C ARG A 71 -8.98 -16.25 5.72
N LYS A 72 -8.23 -15.17 5.95
CA LYS A 72 -6.77 -15.19 5.87
C LYS A 72 -6.14 -16.15 6.88
N ARG A 73 -6.66 -16.19 8.10
CA ARG A 73 -6.20 -17.12 9.12
C ARG A 73 -6.49 -18.57 8.74
N LEU A 74 -7.67 -18.87 8.22
CA LEU A 74 -8.03 -20.20 7.70
C LEU A 74 -7.06 -20.67 6.60
N VAL A 75 -6.69 -19.79 5.66
CA VAL A 75 -5.67 -20.09 4.66
C VAL A 75 -4.33 -20.42 5.32
N GLN A 76 -3.86 -19.59 6.26
CA GLN A 76 -2.58 -19.83 6.94
C GLN A 76 -2.57 -21.16 7.72
N ASN A 77 -3.63 -21.46 8.47
CA ASN A 77 -3.75 -22.71 9.21
C ASN A 77 -3.87 -23.93 8.30
N ALA A 78 -4.53 -23.81 7.13
CA ALA A 78 -4.57 -24.87 6.14
C ALA A 78 -3.18 -25.21 5.59
N LEU A 79 -2.34 -24.19 5.37
CA LEU A 79 -0.95 -24.37 4.93
C LEU A 79 -0.05 -24.90 6.06
N GLU A 80 -0.16 -24.34 7.26
CA GLU A 80 0.75 -24.65 8.38
C GLU A 80 0.41 -25.96 9.10
N ASP A 81 -0.87 -26.17 9.42
CA ASP A 81 -1.32 -27.22 10.35
C ASP A 81 -2.03 -28.38 9.62
N ALA A 82 -2.32 -28.23 8.33
CA ALA A 82 -2.90 -29.29 7.49
C ALA A 82 -2.09 -29.58 6.22
N ALA A 83 -1.11 -28.75 5.84
CA ALA A 83 -0.34 -28.83 4.60
C ALA A 83 -1.22 -29.03 3.34
N SER A 84 -2.31 -28.27 3.23
CA SER A 84 -3.28 -28.40 2.13
C SER A 84 -3.43 -27.10 1.34
N LEU A 85 -2.78 -27.07 0.18
CA LEU A 85 -2.93 -25.97 -0.79
C LEU A 85 -4.29 -26.03 -1.47
N SER A 86 -4.75 -27.23 -1.82
CA SER A 86 -6.07 -27.48 -2.42
C SER A 86 -7.22 -26.89 -1.59
N PHE A 87 -7.21 -27.09 -0.27
CA PHE A 87 -8.18 -26.46 0.64
C PHE A 87 -8.07 -24.93 0.63
N ALA A 88 -6.86 -24.39 0.76
CA ALA A 88 -6.63 -22.95 0.76
C ALA A 88 -7.11 -22.30 -0.55
N SER A 89 -6.79 -22.90 -1.70
CA SER A 89 -7.21 -22.41 -3.00
C SER A 89 -8.72 -22.48 -3.19
N ALA A 90 -9.36 -23.58 -2.77
CA ALA A 90 -10.80 -23.70 -2.88
C ALA A 90 -11.53 -22.71 -1.96
N LEU A 91 -11.02 -22.44 -0.75
CA LEU A 91 -11.50 -21.35 0.11
C LEU A 91 -11.39 -20.00 -0.59
N LEU A 92 -10.34 -19.78 -1.40
CA LEU A 92 -10.19 -18.55 -2.16
C LEU A 92 -11.13 -18.44 -3.36
N SER A 93 -11.48 -19.57 -3.98
CA SER A 93 -12.21 -19.60 -5.25
C SER A 93 -13.72 -19.83 -5.09
N ARG A 94 -14.17 -20.49 -4.02
CA ARG A 94 -15.60 -20.81 -3.77
C ARG A 94 -16.31 -19.82 -2.85
N THR A 95 -15.61 -18.80 -2.35
CA THR A 95 -16.32 -17.69 -1.70
C THR A 95 -17.06 -16.92 -2.80
N PRO A 96 -18.38 -16.66 -2.66
CA PRO A 96 -19.24 -16.33 -3.79
C PRO A 96 -18.66 -15.20 -4.65
N ALA A 97 -18.42 -15.51 -5.93
CA ALA A 97 -18.05 -14.49 -6.92
C ALA A 97 -19.22 -13.51 -7.06
N GLY A 98 -18.98 -12.22 -6.82
CA GLY A 98 -20.02 -11.19 -6.86
C GLY A 98 -20.71 -10.89 -5.53
N ALA A 99 -20.40 -11.60 -4.43
CA ALA A 99 -20.78 -11.09 -3.12
C ALA A 99 -19.90 -9.87 -2.79
N ASP A 100 -20.52 -8.70 -2.62
CA ASP A 100 -19.81 -7.46 -2.29
C ASP A 100 -18.93 -7.60 -1.04
N LYS A 101 -19.24 -8.57 -0.14
CA LYS A 101 -18.53 -8.82 1.12
C LYS A 101 -18.55 -10.29 1.54
N VAL A 102 -17.39 -10.81 1.98
CA VAL A 102 -17.28 -12.09 2.71
C VAL A 102 -17.87 -11.92 4.11
N THR A 103 -18.69 -12.87 4.55
CA THR A 103 -19.31 -12.88 5.89
C THR A 103 -18.77 -14.03 6.73
N PHE A 104 -19.06 -14.04 8.04
CA PHE A 104 -18.73 -15.16 8.92
C PHE A 104 -19.43 -16.45 8.48
N ASP A 105 -20.71 -16.37 8.11
CA ASP A 105 -21.54 -17.52 7.73
C ASP A 105 -20.98 -18.24 6.49
N HIS A 106 -20.43 -17.49 5.52
CA HIS A 106 -19.72 -18.07 4.38
C HIS A 106 -18.47 -18.86 4.79
N LEU A 107 -17.86 -18.53 5.93
CA LEU A 107 -16.60 -19.11 6.42
C LEU A 107 -16.80 -20.21 7.45
N LEU A 108 -17.94 -20.27 8.13
CA LEU A 108 -18.21 -21.25 9.19
C LEU A 108 -18.06 -22.72 8.72
N PRO A 109 -18.57 -23.14 7.54
CA PRO A 109 -18.32 -24.49 7.03
C PRO A 109 -16.82 -24.79 6.87
N TRP A 110 -16.02 -23.80 6.48
CA TRP A 110 -14.57 -23.95 6.32
C TRP A 110 -13.84 -24.08 7.65
N VAL A 111 -14.30 -23.39 8.71
CA VAL A 111 -13.79 -23.56 10.09
C VAL A 111 -13.95 -25.03 10.51
N ILE A 112 -15.14 -25.59 10.32
CA ILE A 112 -15.45 -26.96 10.72
C ILE A 112 -14.61 -27.97 9.95
N VAL A 113 -14.57 -27.85 8.61
CA VAL A 113 -13.77 -28.77 7.78
C VAL A 113 -12.29 -28.69 8.18
N LEU A 114 -11.72 -27.49 8.29
CA LEU A 114 -10.32 -27.34 8.66
C LEU A 114 -10.03 -27.95 10.04
N CYS A 115 -10.94 -27.81 11.00
CA CYS A 115 -10.82 -28.43 12.32
C CYS A 115 -10.83 -29.96 12.26
N ARG A 116 -11.60 -30.56 11.35
CA ARG A 116 -11.70 -32.01 11.16
C ARG A 116 -10.59 -32.62 10.29
N MET A 117 -9.89 -31.82 9.47
CA MET A 117 -8.82 -32.34 8.59
C MET A 117 -7.71 -33.04 9.36
N LYS A 118 -7.04 -34.04 8.76
CA LYS A 118 -5.83 -34.62 9.33
C LYS A 118 -4.77 -33.54 9.55
N LYS A 119 -4.22 -33.45 10.77
CA LYS A 119 -3.22 -32.46 11.11
C LYS A 119 -1.82 -32.93 10.75
N THR A 120 -1.02 -32.01 10.22
CA THR A 120 0.40 -32.21 9.97
C THR A 120 1.09 -30.86 9.92
N HIS A 121 2.30 -30.80 10.46
CA HIS A 121 3.17 -29.62 10.38
C HIS A 121 4.27 -29.77 9.33
N CYS A 122 4.16 -30.76 8.44
CA CYS A 122 5.23 -31.14 7.53
C CYS A 122 5.71 -29.97 6.65
N ALA A 123 4.82 -29.11 6.15
CA ALA A 123 5.18 -27.92 5.38
C ALA A 123 5.94 -26.89 6.24
N ALA A 124 5.54 -26.70 7.51
CA ALA A 124 6.23 -25.82 8.45
C ALA A 124 7.60 -26.37 8.85
N TRP A 125 7.74 -27.70 8.98
CA TRP A 125 9.01 -28.38 9.22
C TRP A 125 9.94 -28.28 8.01
N LEU A 126 9.42 -28.56 6.81
CA LEU A 126 10.16 -28.43 5.56
C LEU A 126 10.71 -27.02 5.38
N ASN A 127 9.91 -25.98 5.66
CA ASN A 127 10.37 -24.60 5.64
C ASN A 127 11.60 -24.36 6.54
N ARG A 128 11.60 -24.94 7.74
CA ARG A 128 12.69 -24.77 8.72
C ARG A 128 13.97 -25.46 8.26
N VAL A 129 13.84 -26.69 7.76
CA VAL A 129 14.98 -27.46 7.22
C VAL A 129 15.54 -26.75 5.98
N ALA A 130 14.69 -26.24 5.09
CA ALA A 130 15.10 -25.48 3.92
C ALA A 130 15.85 -24.18 4.28
N VAL A 131 15.37 -23.44 5.28
CA VAL A 131 16.08 -22.26 5.81
C VAL A 131 17.45 -22.65 6.37
N GLN A 132 17.55 -23.77 7.10
CA GLN A 132 18.83 -24.24 7.62
C GLN A 132 19.80 -24.61 6.48
N LYS A 133 19.32 -25.32 5.45
CA LYS A 133 20.12 -25.65 4.26
C LYS A 133 20.68 -24.41 3.57
N LEU A 134 19.88 -23.33 3.47
CA LEU A 134 20.37 -22.05 2.95
C LEU A 134 21.43 -21.41 3.84
N TYR A 135 21.25 -21.47 5.16
CA TYR A 135 22.19 -20.93 6.13
C TYR A 135 23.55 -21.63 6.08
N GLU A 136 23.56 -22.95 5.91
CA GLU A 136 24.77 -23.76 5.80
C GLU A 136 25.47 -23.65 4.42
N GLY A 137 24.95 -22.79 3.53
CA GLY A 137 25.48 -22.65 2.18
C GLY A 137 25.23 -23.88 1.28
N GLY A 138 24.34 -24.79 1.70
CA GLY A 138 24.08 -26.10 1.09
C GLY A 138 23.40 -26.09 -0.27
N LEU A 139 23.41 -24.96 -0.98
CA LEU A 139 23.07 -24.89 -2.41
C LEU A 139 24.32 -24.47 -3.19
N ASP A 140 24.78 -25.36 -4.07
CA ASP A 140 25.86 -25.06 -5.01
C ASP A 140 25.45 -23.95 -6.01
N GLU A 141 26.41 -23.32 -6.70
CA GLU A 141 26.10 -22.22 -7.63
C GLU A 141 25.17 -22.62 -8.78
N ASN A 142 25.22 -23.88 -9.22
CA ASN A 142 24.35 -24.39 -10.28
C ASN A 142 22.91 -24.55 -9.77
N GLN A 143 22.74 -25.00 -8.52
CA GLN A 143 21.47 -25.10 -7.81
C GLN A 143 20.88 -23.73 -7.48
N ARG A 144 21.67 -22.65 -7.51
CA ARG A 144 21.16 -21.27 -7.36
C ARG A 144 20.55 -20.71 -8.65
N ARG A 145 20.85 -21.27 -9.83
CA ARG A 145 20.37 -20.75 -11.13
C ARG A 145 19.01 -21.37 -11.53
N GLY A 146 17.93 -20.59 -11.45
CA GLY A 146 16.58 -20.96 -11.94
C GLY A 146 15.69 -21.69 -10.91
N LEU A 147 14.59 -22.31 -11.37
CA LEU A 147 13.84 -23.36 -10.65
C LEU A 147 13.69 -24.55 -11.64
N PRO A 148 14.33 -25.72 -11.40
CA PRO A 148 14.21 -26.91 -12.22
C PRO A 148 12.81 -27.49 -12.13
N THR A 149 12.55 -28.43 -13.02
CA THR A 149 11.34 -29.25 -12.97
C THR A 149 11.26 -30.02 -11.64
N VAL A 150 10.02 -30.16 -11.14
CA VAL A 150 9.69 -30.80 -9.86
C VAL A 150 10.28 -32.20 -9.71
N GLU A 151 10.53 -32.91 -10.80
CA GLU A 151 10.89 -34.33 -10.78
C GLU A 151 12.35 -34.59 -10.40
N SER A 152 13.23 -33.57 -10.41
CA SER A 152 14.69 -33.76 -10.33
C SER A 152 15.36 -33.39 -9.00
N MET A 153 14.66 -32.77 -8.05
CA MET A 153 15.26 -32.27 -6.79
C MET A 153 14.72 -33.00 -5.56
N ASP A 154 15.33 -32.88 -4.38
CA ASP A 154 14.65 -33.24 -3.13
C ASP A 154 13.72 -32.10 -2.65
N GLU A 155 12.80 -32.38 -1.72
CA GLU A 155 11.82 -31.39 -1.23
C GLU A 155 12.49 -30.20 -0.54
N VAL A 156 13.58 -30.44 0.20
CA VAL A 156 14.31 -29.41 0.94
C VAL A 156 15.00 -28.46 -0.03
N THR A 157 15.65 -28.98 -1.07
CA THR A 157 16.26 -28.17 -2.14
C THR A 157 15.23 -27.32 -2.87
N PHE A 158 14.06 -27.89 -3.22
CA PHE A 158 13.00 -27.12 -3.86
C PHE A 158 12.48 -25.98 -2.95
N ALA A 159 12.21 -26.28 -1.69
CA ALA A 159 11.78 -25.30 -0.69
C ALA A 159 12.83 -24.18 -0.50
N ALA A 160 14.12 -24.53 -0.44
CA ALA A 160 15.23 -23.57 -0.33
C ALA A 160 15.27 -22.62 -1.54
N ARG A 161 15.00 -23.12 -2.75
CA ARG A 161 14.93 -22.26 -3.95
C ARG A 161 13.70 -21.38 -3.99
N CYS A 162 12.55 -21.87 -3.51
CA CYS A 162 11.35 -21.04 -3.34
C CYS A 162 11.63 -19.85 -2.40
N LEU A 163 12.34 -20.09 -1.29
CA LEU A 163 12.78 -19.04 -0.37
C LEU A 163 13.71 -18.01 -1.05
N LEU A 164 14.65 -18.46 -1.89
CA LEU A 164 15.51 -17.56 -2.67
C LEU A 164 14.72 -16.75 -3.71
N ALA A 165 13.81 -17.38 -4.44
CA ALA A 165 12.97 -16.69 -5.42
C ALA A 165 12.05 -15.64 -4.74
N HIS A 166 11.49 -15.97 -3.58
CA HIS A 166 10.74 -15.04 -2.73
C HIS A 166 11.61 -13.85 -2.31
N ARG A 167 12.79 -14.11 -1.76
CA ARG A 167 13.77 -13.09 -1.34
C ARG A 167 14.12 -12.13 -2.48
N ASP A 168 14.33 -12.68 -3.68
CA ASP A 168 14.73 -11.94 -4.87
C ASP A 168 13.56 -11.26 -5.59
N GLY A 169 12.32 -11.41 -5.10
CA GLY A 169 11.11 -10.84 -5.73
C GLY A 169 10.76 -11.46 -7.08
N LYS A 170 11.28 -12.65 -7.40
CA LYS A 170 11.11 -13.35 -8.69
C LYS A 170 9.77 -14.09 -8.77
N THR A 171 8.67 -13.36 -8.72
CA THR A 171 7.33 -13.97 -8.68
C THR A 171 6.94 -14.70 -9.96
N ASP A 172 7.49 -14.29 -11.09
CA ASP A 172 7.37 -14.97 -12.39
C ASP A 172 8.00 -16.37 -12.36
N VAL A 173 9.15 -16.50 -11.71
CA VAL A 173 9.85 -17.77 -11.52
C VAL A 173 9.03 -18.69 -10.60
N ILE A 174 8.46 -18.14 -9.53
CA ILE A 174 7.54 -18.87 -8.64
C ILE A 174 6.30 -19.33 -9.41
N GLU A 175 5.69 -18.47 -10.21
CA GLU A 175 4.51 -18.80 -11.01
C GLU A 175 4.79 -19.90 -12.03
N LYS A 176 5.92 -19.80 -12.74
CA LYS A 176 6.35 -20.80 -13.70
C LYS A 176 6.58 -22.16 -13.04
N ALA A 177 7.14 -22.18 -11.83
CA ALA A 177 7.45 -23.40 -11.11
C ALA A 177 6.22 -24.03 -10.42
N CYS A 178 5.42 -23.23 -9.71
CA CYS A 178 4.35 -23.71 -8.83
C CYS A 178 2.94 -23.52 -9.42
N GLY A 179 2.82 -22.81 -10.55
CA GLY A 179 1.54 -22.45 -11.18
C GLY A 179 0.87 -21.23 -10.54
N ALA A 180 -0.06 -20.64 -11.30
CA ALA A 180 -0.79 -19.44 -10.92
C ALA A 180 -1.67 -19.62 -9.67
N GLU A 181 -2.18 -20.83 -9.44
CA GLU A 181 -3.01 -21.14 -8.28
C GLU A 181 -2.23 -21.06 -6.96
N ALA A 182 -1.03 -21.67 -6.91
CA ALA A 182 -0.15 -21.57 -5.77
C ALA A 182 0.30 -20.12 -5.53
N LEU A 183 0.62 -19.39 -6.60
CA LEU A 183 0.99 -17.97 -6.52
C LEU A 183 -0.15 -17.11 -5.96
N LYS A 184 -1.41 -17.39 -6.34
CA LYS A 184 -2.59 -16.71 -5.81
C LYS A 184 -2.72 -16.90 -4.30
N VAL A 185 -2.58 -18.14 -3.82
CA VAL A 185 -2.62 -18.45 -2.38
C VAL A 185 -1.45 -17.77 -1.64
N TYR A 186 -0.24 -17.89 -2.18
CA TYR A 186 0.98 -17.25 -1.68
C TYR A 186 0.78 -15.74 -1.47
N ARG A 187 0.35 -15.00 -2.51
CA ARG A 187 0.10 -13.55 -2.43
C ARG A 187 -0.99 -13.21 -1.43
N TYR A 188 -2.10 -13.96 -1.45
CA TYR A 188 -3.22 -13.73 -0.53
C TYR A 188 -2.80 -13.87 0.94
N ALA A 189 -1.93 -14.83 1.23
CA ALA A 189 -1.43 -15.14 2.56
C ALA A 189 -0.30 -14.19 3.05
N ASN A 190 -0.08 -13.03 2.38
CA ASN A 190 1.06 -12.13 2.59
C ASN A 190 2.40 -12.75 2.20
N ASP A 191 2.48 -13.26 0.97
CA ASP A 191 3.72 -13.85 0.44
C ASP A 191 4.23 -15.01 1.31
N GLU A 192 3.29 -15.82 1.83
CA GLU A 192 3.59 -16.94 2.72
C GLU A 192 4.13 -18.13 1.92
N VAL A 193 5.42 -18.40 2.08
CA VAL A 193 6.16 -19.44 1.35
C VAL A 193 5.64 -20.85 1.64
N LEU A 194 4.92 -21.05 2.75
CA LEU A 194 4.26 -22.34 3.01
C LEU A 194 3.29 -22.76 1.91
N ALA A 195 2.72 -21.81 1.14
CA ALA A 195 1.89 -22.14 -0.02
C ALA A 195 2.69 -22.92 -1.09
N LEU A 196 3.95 -22.52 -1.31
CA LEU A 196 4.84 -23.14 -2.29
C LEU A 196 5.34 -24.50 -1.80
N HIS A 197 5.59 -24.62 -0.49
CA HIS A 197 5.93 -25.91 0.12
C HIS A 197 4.76 -26.89 0.07
N CYS A 198 3.54 -26.45 0.39
CA CYS A 198 2.34 -27.30 0.27
C CYS A 198 2.12 -27.75 -1.16
N TRP A 199 2.34 -26.88 -2.15
CA TRP A 199 2.26 -27.27 -3.56
C TRP A 199 3.18 -28.44 -3.89
N GLN A 200 4.45 -28.34 -3.51
CA GLN A 200 5.44 -29.39 -3.74
C GLN A 200 5.09 -30.69 -3.01
N MET A 201 4.65 -30.57 -1.76
CA MET A 201 4.27 -31.72 -0.93
C MET A 201 3.03 -32.43 -1.48
N GLU A 202 1.98 -31.71 -1.87
CA GLU A 202 0.78 -32.32 -2.48
C GLU A 202 1.11 -33.10 -3.78
N LYS A 203 2.13 -32.65 -4.54
CA LYS A 203 2.62 -33.35 -5.74
C LYS A 203 3.39 -34.62 -5.43
N ARG A 204 4.21 -34.63 -4.38
CA ARG A 204 5.11 -35.74 -4.05
C ARG A 204 4.54 -36.73 -3.05
N ARG A 205 3.57 -36.29 -2.27
CA ARG A 205 2.95 -37.03 -1.18
C ARG A 205 1.45 -37.14 -1.46
N PRO A 206 1.04 -38.11 -2.30
CA PRO A 206 -0.37 -38.33 -2.65
C PRO A 206 -1.27 -38.47 -1.42
N GLU A 207 -0.75 -38.93 -0.28
CA GLU A 207 -1.48 -39.03 0.98
C GLU A 207 -1.86 -37.66 1.58
N LEU A 208 -1.26 -36.57 1.11
CA LEU A 208 -1.63 -35.19 1.45
C LEU A 208 -2.64 -34.60 0.46
N SER A 209 -2.56 -34.93 -0.83
CA SER A 209 -3.46 -34.43 -1.88
C SER A 209 -4.78 -35.20 -2.00
N GLY A 210 -4.84 -36.46 -1.55
CA GLY A 210 -6.06 -37.29 -1.57
C GLY A 210 -7.11 -36.98 -0.50
N ARG A 211 -7.02 -35.82 0.17
CA ARG A 211 -7.98 -35.45 1.22
C ARG A 211 -9.26 -34.95 0.58
N VAL A 212 -10.18 -35.88 0.31
CA VAL A 212 -11.54 -35.54 -0.09
C VAL A 212 -12.24 -34.90 1.12
N TRP A 213 -12.53 -33.62 1.02
CA TRP A 213 -13.34 -32.88 1.98
C TRP A 213 -14.55 -32.28 1.27
N SER A 214 -15.69 -32.30 1.95
CA SER A 214 -16.92 -31.64 1.52
C SER A 214 -17.29 -30.57 2.53
N LEU A 215 -17.88 -29.47 2.05
CA LEU A 215 -18.39 -28.44 2.95
C LEU A 215 -19.71 -28.94 3.55
N PRO A 216 -19.83 -29.02 4.88
CA PRO A 216 -21.10 -29.37 5.50
C PRO A 216 -22.10 -28.23 5.31
N THR A 217 -23.38 -28.57 5.17
CA THR A 217 -24.47 -27.59 5.28
C THR A 217 -24.61 -27.21 6.74
N VAL A 218 -24.12 -26.03 7.13
CA VAL A 218 -24.11 -25.57 8.51
C VAL A 218 -24.80 -24.22 8.60
N ALA A 219 -25.88 -24.18 9.37
CA ALA A 219 -26.50 -22.94 9.79
C ALA A 219 -25.82 -22.44 11.08
N THR A 220 -25.62 -21.13 11.20
CA THR A 220 -25.11 -20.51 12.45
C THR A 220 -25.98 -20.82 13.65
N GLY A 221 -27.29 -21.01 13.46
CA GLY A 221 -28.22 -21.43 14.51
C GLY A 221 -27.80 -22.72 15.21
N ASN A 222 -27.11 -23.64 14.52
CA ASN A 222 -26.65 -24.91 15.10
C ASN A 222 -25.51 -24.72 16.13
N PHE A 223 -24.86 -23.55 16.15
CA PHE A 223 -23.74 -23.23 17.02
C PHE A 223 -24.01 -22.00 17.89
N GLN A 224 -25.27 -21.58 18.03
CA GLN A 224 -25.60 -20.34 18.71
C GLN A 224 -25.13 -20.36 20.18
N ASP A 225 -25.41 -21.45 20.90
CA ASP A 225 -24.94 -21.63 22.29
C ASP A 225 -23.41 -21.57 22.41
N VAL A 226 -22.70 -22.18 21.45
CA VAL A 226 -21.24 -22.17 21.40
C VAL A 226 -20.72 -20.74 21.18
N LEU A 227 -21.36 -19.97 20.29
CA LEU A 227 -20.94 -18.61 19.94
C LEU A 227 -21.25 -17.60 21.03
N GLU A 228 -22.32 -17.81 21.81
CA GLU A 228 -22.80 -16.89 22.85
C GLU A 228 -22.21 -17.18 24.23
N THR A 229 -21.82 -18.42 24.51
CA THR A 229 -21.21 -18.77 25.79
C THR A 229 -19.77 -18.26 25.85
N ARG A 230 -19.53 -17.20 26.62
CA ARG A 230 -18.18 -16.66 26.85
C ARG A 230 -17.26 -17.74 27.41
N ARG A 231 -16.17 -18.02 26.69
CA ARG A 231 -15.07 -18.89 27.13
C ARG A 231 -13.91 -18.06 27.64
N GLU A 232 -13.24 -18.56 28.66
CA GLU A 232 -11.95 -18.05 29.10
C GLU A 232 -10.85 -18.46 28.11
N VAL A 233 -9.72 -17.74 28.12
CA VAL A 233 -8.52 -18.13 27.36
C VAL A 233 -7.78 -19.19 28.18
N PRO A 234 -7.73 -20.46 27.72
CA PRO A 234 -6.99 -21.51 28.42
C PRO A 234 -5.53 -21.13 28.62
N ASP A 235 -4.95 -21.59 29.73
CA ASP A 235 -3.59 -21.22 30.08
C ASP A 235 -2.59 -21.63 28.99
N GLU A 236 -2.73 -22.84 28.45
CA GLU A 236 -1.87 -23.37 27.41
C GLU A 236 -2.01 -22.62 26.05
N PHE A 237 -2.95 -21.68 25.95
CA PHE A 237 -3.10 -20.80 24.79
C PHE A 237 -2.32 -19.48 24.94
N LYS A 238 -1.95 -19.11 26.17
CA LYS A 238 -1.13 -17.93 26.50
C LYS A 238 0.35 -18.22 26.24
N ASP A 239 0.74 -18.29 24.97
CA ASP A 239 2.13 -18.55 24.57
C ASP A 239 2.93 -17.28 24.28
N LYS A 240 4.17 -17.44 23.79
CA LYS A 240 5.10 -16.36 23.41
C LYS A 240 4.56 -15.35 22.37
N HIS A 241 3.46 -15.64 21.69
CA HIS A 241 2.81 -14.75 20.72
C HIS A 241 1.70 -13.90 21.35
N THR A 242 1.21 -14.28 22.52
CA THR A 242 0.20 -13.53 23.28
C THR A 242 0.87 -12.50 24.19
N ALA A 243 0.18 -11.39 24.47
CA ALA A 243 0.72 -10.37 25.38
C ALA A 243 0.85 -10.91 26.80
N GLU A 244 -0.14 -11.69 27.25
CA GLU A 244 -0.12 -12.29 28.58
C GLU A 244 0.93 -13.38 28.71
N GLY A 245 1.09 -14.25 27.73
CA GLY A 245 2.16 -15.26 27.76
C GLY A 245 3.55 -14.64 27.80
N LYS A 246 3.79 -13.52 27.10
CA LYS A 246 5.03 -12.75 27.23
C LYS A 246 5.22 -12.17 28.63
N ARG A 247 4.17 -11.63 29.23
CA ARG A 247 4.18 -11.12 30.62
C ARG A 247 4.49 -12.23 31.63
N MET A 248 4.04 -13.45 31.36
CA MET A 248 4.34 -14.65 32.15
C MET A 248 5.72 -15.25 31.86
N GLY A 249 6.55 -14.62 31.03
CA GLY A 249 7.89 -15.13 30.68
C GLY A 249 7.88 -16.37 29.78
N ARG A 250 6.78 -16.66 29.08
CA ARG A 250 6.64 -17.88 28.28
C ARG A 250 7.38 -17.76 26.95
N GLY A 251 8.34 -18.66 26.76
CA GLY A 251 9.17 -18.75 25.56
C GLY A 251 8.78 -19.87 24.59
N TYR A 252 9.74 -20.29 23.76
CA TYR A 252 9.56 -21.39 22.82
C TYR A 252 9.35 -22.76 23.50
N ALA A 253 9.94 -22.97 24.68
CA ALA A 253 9.77 -24.22 25.43
C ALA A 253 8.28 -24.50 25.72
N HIS A 254 7.60 -23.54 26.37
CA HIS A 254 6.16 -23.62 26.62
C HIS A 254 5.34 -23.71 25.32
N PHE A 255 5.73 -22.98 24.27
CA PHE A 255 5.06 -23.09 22.97
C PHE A 255 5.11 -24.52 22.41
N PHE A 256 6.25 -25.21 22.48
CA PHE A 256 6.37 -26.57 21.97
C PHE A 256 5.69 -27.61 22.86
N GLU A 257 5.78 -27.44 24.18
CA GLU A 257 5.06 -28.26 25.15
C GLU A 257 3.54 -28.24 24.90
N THR A 258 3.00 -27.06 24.60
CA THR A 258 1.55 -26.86 24.39
C THR A 258 1.10 -27.04 22.93
N MET A 259 2.04 -27.22 21.99
CA MET A 259 1.79 -27.51 20.57
C MET A 259 1.39 -28.97 20.37
N VAL A 260 0.26 -29.34 20.98
CA VAL A 260 -0.35 -30.66 20.84
C VAL A 260 -1.04 -30.74 19.49
N LEU A 261 -0.58 -31.65 18.65
CA LEU A 261 -1.24 -32.04 17.41
C LEU A 261 -2.06 -33.27 17.67
N HIS A 262 -3.35 -33.20 17.41
CA HIS A 262 -4.20 -34.38 17.52
C HIS A 262 -3.75 -35.42 16.49
N PRO A 263 -3.27 -36.61 16.89
CA PRO A 263 -2.59 -37.54 15.97
C PRO A 263 -3.48 -38.08 14.83
N ARG A 264 -4.80 -38.04 14.98
CA ARG A 264 -5.81 -38.42 13.96
C ARG A 264 -7.16 -37.79 14.28
N VAL A 265 -7.92 -37.33 13.29
CA VAL A 265 -9.37 -37.35 13.41
C VAL A 265 -9.95 -37.80 12.05
N TYR A 266 -10.56 -38.99 12.08
CA TYR A 266 -11.36 -39.70 11.07
C TYR A 266 -10.66 -40.32 9.84
N THR A 267 -10.54 -41.65 9.85
CA THR A 267 -10.47 -42.45 8.63
C THR A 267 -11.81 -42.34 7.88
N GLN A 268 -11.83 -42.52 6.56
CA GLN A 268 -13.06 -42.42 5.75
C GLN A 268 -14.21 -43.31 6.26
N THR A 269 -13.91 -44.39 6.96
CA THR A 269 -14.89 -45.29 7.60
C THR A 269 -15.66 -44.62 8.74
N GLU A 270 -15.05 -43.68 9.47
CA GLU A 270 -15.68 -43.00 10.61
C GLU A 270 -16.57 -41.82 10.18
N ASN A 271 -16.35 -41.22 9.00
CA ASN A 271 -17.26 -40.20 8.45
C ASN A 271 -18.63 -40.78 8.05
N ALA A 272 -18.68 -42.06 7.65
CA ALA A 272 -19.93 -42.78 7.41
C ALA A 272 -20.68 -43.06 8.72
N GLN A 273 -19.96 -43.37 9.80
CA GLN A 273 -20.55 -43.59 11.12
C GLN A 273 -20.98 -42.28 11.79
N LEU A 274 -20.19 -41.20 11.80
CA LEU A 274 -20.59 -39.93 12.43
C LEU A 274 -21.73 -39.21 11.73
N SER A 275 -21.89 -39.41 10.42
CA SER A 275 -23.09 -38.95 9.69
C SER A 275 -24.34 -39.72 10.15
N ALA A 276 -24.20 -40.98 10.58
CA ALA A 276 -25.27 -41.78 11.17
C ALA A 276 -25.45 -41.54 12.68
N THR A 277 -24.37 -41.27 13.43
CA THR A 277 -24.41 -41.03 14.88
C THR A 277 -24.92 -39.63 15.23
N SER A 278 -24.70 -38.63 14.37
CA SER A 278 -25.28 -37.28 14.55
C SER A 278 -26.81 -37.27 14.36
N ALA A 279 -27.37 -38.26 13.66
CA ALA A 279 -28.82 -38.49 13.59
C ALA A 279 -29.34 -39.32 14.78
N SER A 280 -28.51 -40.19 15.36
CA SER A 280 -28.87 -41.07 16.49
C SER A 280 -28.76 -40.40 17.87
N LEU A 281 -27.85 -39.42 18.04
CA LEU A 281 -27.70 -38.64 19.28
C LEU A 281 -28.86 -37.66 19.58
N LEU A 282 -29.85 -37.58 18.69
CA LEU A 282 -31.12 -36.89 18.93
C LEU A 282 -32.25 -37.83 19.39
N SER A 283 -32.01 -39.14 19.48
CA SER A 283 -32.94 -40.10 20.05
C SER A 283 -32.28 -40.80 21.25
N GLY A 284 -32.52 -40.26 22.44
CA GLY A 284 -31.96 -40.79 23.68
C GLY A 284 -32.33 -42.25 23.93
N ARG A 285 -31.33 -43.07 24.26
CA ARG A 285 -31.50 -44.25 25.10
C ARG A 285 -30.17 -44.67 25.73
N GLU A 286 -30.17 -44.71 27.06
CA GLU A 286 -29.15 -45.36 27.87
C GLU A 286 -29.25 -46.88 27.70
N GLN A 287 -28.12 -47.55 27.52
CA GLN A 287 -27.79 -48.84 28.16
C GLN A 287 -26.33 -49.20 27.83
N GLY A 288 -25.61 -49.61 28.87
CA GLY A 288 -24.18 -49.89 28.82
C GLY A 288 -23.84 -51.31 28.35
N GLU A 289 -22.54 -51.52 28.12
CA GLU A 289 -21.78 -52.72 28.49
C GLU A 289 -20.30 -52.45 28.19
N GLU A 290 -19.42 -52.93 29.09
CA GLU A 290 -17.98 -52.77 29.03
C GLU A 290 -17.39 -53.66 27.92
N GLY A 291 -16.99 -53.04 26.81
CA GLY A 291 -16.21 -53.67 25.75
C GLY A 291 -14.75 -53.22 25.81
N GLU A 292 -13.83 -54.17 26.00
CA GLU A 292 -12.38 -53.98 26.00
C GLU A 292 -11.91 -53.27 24.71
N VAL A 293 -11.47 -52.02 24.86
CA VAL A 293 -10.98 -51.19 23.75
C VAL A 293 -9.63 -51.74 23.27
N VAL A 294 -9.67 -52.50 22.18
CA VAL A 294 -8.47 -52.91 21.42
C VAL A 294 -7.74 -51.65 20.95
N ARG A 295 -6.62 -51.33 21.61
CA ARG A 295 -5.74 -50.22 21.23
C ARG A 295 -5.05 -50.55 19.90
N PRO A 296 -5.24 -49.75 18.83
CA PRO A 296 -4.52 -49.96 17.58
C PRO A 296 -3.04 -49.71 17.82
N SER A 297 -2.18 -50.65 17.41
CA SER A 297 -0.73 -50.52 17.56
C SER A 297 -0.23 -49.24 16.86
N ALA A 298 0.40 -48.36 17.65
CA ALA A 298 0.97 -47.11 17.21
C ALA A 298 2.30 -47.34 16.46
N ARG A 299 2.25 -47.79 15.21
CA ARG A 299 3.37 -47.59 14.27
C ARG A 299 3.26 -46.21 13.62
N GLY A 300 3.35 -45.17 14.45
CA GLY A 300 3.46 -43.78 14.00
C GLY A 300 4.92 -43.46 13.69
N GLY A 301 5.34 -43.62 12.44
CA GLY A 301 6.62 -43.07 12.00
C GLY A 301 6.62 -41.55 12.22
N VAL A 302 7.63 -41.04 12.92
CA VAL A 302 7.88 -39.59 13.06
C VAL A 302 7.94 -38.98 11.65
N GLU A 303 7.26 -37.86 11.42
CA GLU A 303 7.31 -37.18 10.12
C GLU A 303 8.79 -36.87 9.76
N PRO A 304 9.23 -37.09 8.51
CA PRO A 304 10.66 -37.11 8.15
C PRO A 304 11.43 -35.86 8.60
N TYR A 305 10.81 -34.69 8.48
CA TYR A 305 11.41 -33.40 8.82
C TYR A 305 11.20 -33.00 10.28
N GLU A 306 10.29 -33.65 11.01
CA GLU A 306 9.97 -33.27 12.37
C GLU A 306 11.15 -33.54 13.31
N ARG A 307 11.82 -34.69 13.16
CA ARG A 307 12.99 -35.05 13.97
C ARG A 307 14.12 -34.04 13.75
N GLU A 308 14.47 -33.79 12.49
CA GLU A 308 15.52 -32.84 12.10
C GLU A 308 15.19 -31.43 12.58
N ALA A 309 13.96 -30.96 12.34
CA ALA A 309 13.56 -29.64 12.79
C ALA A 309 13.51 -29.53 14.33
N LYS A 310 13.04 -30.55 15.05
CA LYS A 310 13.08 -30.58 16.52
C LYS A 310 14.50 -30.57 17.06
N ALA A 311 15.42 -31.32 16.45
CA ALA A 311 16.84 -31.28 16.80
C ALA A 311 17.41 -29.86 16.63
N LEU A 312 17.11 -29.19 15.51
CA LEU A 312 17.47 -27.77 15.28
C LEU A 312 16.89 -26.81 16.35
N TYR A 313 15.83 -27.20 17.05
CA TYR A 313 15.25 -26.41 18.14
C TYR A 313 15.81 -26.74 19.52
N LEU A 314 16.12 -28.00 19.78
CA LEU A 314 16.55 -28.50 21.10
C LEU A 314 18.06 -28.35 21.31
N ASP A 315 18.88 -28.55 20.27
CA ASP A 315 20.34 -28.37 20.36
C ASP A 315 20.75 -26.90 20.51
N PHE A 316 19.89 -25.97 20.08
CA PHE A 316 20.19 -24.54 20.08
C PHE A 316 19.71 -23.85 21.35
N ARG A 317 20.36 -24.17 22.49
CA ARG A 317 20.24 -23.37 23.72
C ARG A 317 20.90 -21.99 23.52
N LEU A 318 20.13 -20.93 23.78
CA LEU A 318 20.59 -19.60 24.24
C LEU A 318 21.46 -18.74 23.28
N GLY A 319 20.96 -18.41 22.08
CA GLY A 319 21.46 -17.24 21.31
C GLY A 319 21.36 -17.35 19.77
N GLY A 320 21.38 -18.57 19.24
CA GLY A 320 21.48 -18.81 17.78
C GLY A 320 20.18 -18.61 16.98
N LYS A 321 19.00 -18.66 17.62
CA LYS A 321 17.73 -18.47 16.90
C LYS A 321 17.48 -17.00 16.56
N GLU A 322 17.74 -16.10 17.49
CA GLU A 322 17.66 -14.66 17.21
C GLU A 322 18.74 -14.28 16.22
N ALA A 323 19.94 -14.88 16.28
CA ALA A 323 20.98 -14.70 15.27
C ALA A 323 20.58 -15.25 13.88
N ARG A 324 19.91 -16.40 13.76
CA ARG A 324 19.43 -16.94 12.46
C ARG A 324 18.20 -16.25 11.93
N VAL A 325 17.22 -15.92 12.79
CA VAL A 325 16.08 -15.08 12.37
C VAL A 325 16.61 -13.71 11.97
N ARG A 326 17.57 -13.13 12.71
CA ARG A 326 18.27 -11.90 12.32
C ARG A 326 19.04 -12.09 11.02
N HIS A 327 19.79 -13.17 10.82
CA HIS A 327 20.54 -13.44 9.59
C HIS A 327 19.62 -13.68 8.38
N VAL A 328 18.54 -14.45 8.53
CA VAL A 328 17.52 -14.66 7.49
C VAL A 328 16.76 -13.37 7.24
N LEU A 329 16.43 -12.58 8.27
CA LEU A 329 15.86 -11.24 8.14
C LEU A 329 16.86 -10.24 7.54
N GLU A 330 18.17 -10.39 7.75
CA GLU A 330 19.24 -9.59 7.13
C GLU A 330 19.38 -9.99 5.65
N LEU A 331 19.39 -11.28 5.34
CA LEU A 331 19.38 -11.81 3.98
C LEU A 331 18.10 -11.42 3.22
N THR A 332 16.94 -11.40 3.87
CA THR A 332 15.65 -11.01 3.26
C THR A 332 15.41 -9.50 3.24
N SER A 333 15.89 -8.75 4.24
CA SER A 333 15.84 -7.28 4.21
C SER A 333 16.78 -6.68 3.16
N ARG A 334 17.92 -7.33 2.89
CA ARG A 334 18.80 -7.01 1.74
C ARG A 334 18.12 -7.25 0.38
N GLY A 335 17.17 -8.19 0.29
CA GLY A 335 16.38 -8.44 -0.93
C GLY A 335 15.16 -7.53 -1.09
N GLY A 336 14.60 -7.01 0.01
CA GLY A 336 13.39 -6.16 0.00
C GLY A 336 13.61 -4.66 0.14
N LYS A 337 14.82 -4.21 0.52
CA LYS A 337 15.17 -2.78 0.63
C LYS A 337 16.66 -2.57 0.32
N LYS A 338 17.00 -2.19 -0.92
CA LYS A 338 18.18 -1.34 -1.12
C LYS A 338 17.88 0.02 -0.52
N LYS A 339 18.42 0.29 0.68
CA LYS A 339 18.76 1.66 1.11
C LYS A 339 19.93 1.62 2.10
N GLY A 340 21.05 2.18 1.65
CA GLY A 340 22.15 2.69 2.47
C GLY A 340 23.17 1.64 2.90
N GLU A 341 24.37 1.76 2.34
CA GLU A 341 25.60 1.22 2.92
C GLU A 341 25.73 1.71 4.37
N LEU A 342 26.07 0.77 5.26
CA LEU A 342 26.68 1.06 6.55
C LEU A 342 27.89 0.13 6.61
N SER A 343 29.05 0.66 6.24
CA SER A 343 30.33 0.14 6.73
C SER A 343 30.41 0.48 8.22
N PHE A 344 30.65 -0.54 9.03
CA PHE A 344 31.07 -0.35 10.42
C PHE A 344 32.51 -0.82 10.47
N ASP A 345 33.44 0.13 10.38
CA ASP A 345 34.79 -0.09 10.90
C ASP A 345 34.71 -0.07 12.43
N GLY A 346 35.35 -1.06 13.06
CA GLY A 346 35.57 -1.07 14.51
C GLY A 346 36.42 0.11 14.96
N PRO A 347 36.53 0.34 16.28
CA PRO A 347 37.59 -0.43 16.94
C PRO A 347 37.26 -0.96 18.33
N GLU A 348 38.14 -1.89 18.67
CA GLU A 348 38.50 -2.53 19.93
C GLU A 348 38.27 -1.73 21.23
N GLY A 349 37.90 -2.49 22.27
CA GLY A 349 38.56 -2.40 23.58
C GLY A 349 38.03 -1.37 24.58
N ARG A 350 37.22 -1.82 25.53
CA ARG A 350 37.49 -1.57 26.96
C ARG A 350 36.63 -2.45 27.88
N GLU A 351 37.33 -3.23 28.68
CA GLU A 351 36.84 -3.92 29.87
C GLU A 351 36.47 -2.92 30.98
N GLY A 352 35.54 -3.34 31.85
CA GLY A 352 35.69 -3.11 33.30
C GLY A 352 34.60 -2.33 34.03
N ARG A 353 33.86 -3.06 34.88
CA ARG A 353 33.24 -2.65 36.18
C ARG A 353 32.09 -1.63 36.13
N SER A 354 31.10 -1.61 37.02
CA SER A 354 30.75 -2.40 38.21
C SER A 354 29.30 -2.07 38.59
N GLU A 355 28.75 -2.92 39.45
CA GLU A 355 27.53 -2.81 40.25
C GLU A 355 27.15 -1.40 40.73
N GLY A 356 25.84 -1.17 40.89
CA GLY A 356 25.28 -0.01 41.58
C GLY A 356 23.76 -0.10 41.67
N ALA A 357 23.28 -0.47 42.85
CA ALA A 357 21.88 -0.67 43.21
C ALA A 357 21.10 0.65 43.37
N GLY A 358 19.77 0.50 43.39
CA GLY A 358 18.90 1.29 44.28
C GLY A 358 18.04 2.36 43.62
N GLY A 359 16.76 2.39 44.02
CA GLY A 359 15.93 3.58 43.91
C GLY A 359 14.48 3.32 43.53
N ASP A 360 13.68 2.88 44.49
CA ASP A 360 12.24 3.13 44.53
C ASP A 360 11.93 4.61 44.26
N LEU A 361 10.77 4.91 43.69
CA LEU A 361 9.92 6.03 44.12
C LEU A 361 8.51 5.90 43.54
N GLU A 362 7.57 5.75 44.47
CA GLU A 362 6.15 6.00 44.32
C GLU A 362 5.88 7.47 43.92
N GLY A 363 4.72 7.72 43.32
CA GLY A 363 4.24 9.09 43.11
C GLY A 363 2.98 9.14 42.26
N GLY A 364 1.83 8.89 42.89
CA GLY A 364 0.53 9.21 42.31
C GLY A 364 0.25 10.72 42.33
N ALA A 365 -0.59 11.17 41.39
CA ALA A 365 -1.44 12.34 41.60
C ALA A 365 -2.60 12.32 40.59
N ALA A 366 -3.80 12.41 41.15
CA ALA A 366 -5.06 12.69 40.48
C ALA A 366 -5.19 14.18 40.15
N ALA A 367 -6.01 14.55 39.16
CA ALA A 367 -7.04 15.59 39.27
C ALA A 367 -7.76 15.87 37.93
N ALA A 368 -9.08 16.07 38.06
CA ALA A 368 -10.00 16.94 37.31
C ALA A 368 -10.09 16.80 35.77
N GLY A 369 -11.24 16.66 35.10
CA GLY A 369 -12.63 16.94 35.49
C GLY A 369 -13.12 18.28 34.92
N VAL A 370 -13.50 18.33 33.64
CA VAL A 370 -14.40 19.32 32.98
C VAL A 370 -14.86 18.64 31.67
N GLY A 371 -16.13 18.49 31.25
CA GLY A 371 -17.35 19.20 31.56
C GLY A 371 -17.76 20.10 30.38
N SER A 372 -18.38 19.56 29.33
CA SER A 372 -19.16 20.38 28.39
C SER A 372 -20.16 19.58 27.56
N ASP A 373 -21.43 19.90 27.77
CA ASP A 373 -22.60 19.76 26.90
C ASP A 373 -22.28 20.23 25.46
N GLY A 374 -22.89 19.81 24.36
CA GLY A 374 -24.29 19.48 24.11
C GLY A 374 -24.80 20.40 22.99
N ILE A 375 -24.66 20.01 21.72
CA ILE A 375 -25.31 20.61 20.52
C ILE A 375 -25.41 19.46 19.50
N GLY A 376 -26.57 18.93 19.11
CA GLY A 376 -27.63 19.59 18.34
C GLY A 376 -27.49 19.21 16.85
N LEU A 377 -27.89 17.98 16.47
CA LEU A 377 -27.88 17.53 15.07
C LEU A 377 -29.31 17.49 14.53
N ILE A 378 -29.61 18.48 13.69
CA ILE A 378 -30.77 18.55 12.80
C ILE A 378 -30.55 17.55 11.66
N GLY A 379 -31.52 16.66 11.44
CA GLY A 379 -31.58 15.80 10.26
C GLY A 379 -32.29 16.47 9.09
N ILE A 380 -32.05 15.96 7.88
CA ILE A 380 -32.90 15.92 6.65
C ILE A 380 -32.14 14.97 5.70
N SER A 381 -32.51 13.69 5.55
CA SER A 381 -33.52 13.10 4.64
C SER A 381 -33.39 13.55 3.18
N GLY A 382 -32.82 12.73 2.30
CA GLY A 382 -33.58 11.97 1.30
C GLY A 382 -32.86 12.13 -0.05
N GLY A 383 -32.61 11.12 -0.89
CA GLY A 383 -33.36 9.90 -1.13
C GLY A 383 -34.16 10.03 -2.43
N GLY A 384 -33.48 10.12 -3.59
CA GLY A 384 -34.12 10.30 -4.89
C GLY A 384 -33.59 9.33 -5.96
N LYS A 385 -34.25 8.18 -6.11
CA LYS A 385 -34.14 7.28 -7.27
C LYS A 385 -34.90 7.90 -8.46
N ARG A 386 -34.27 8.02 -9.65
CA ARG A 386 -34.96 8.04 -10.96
C ARG A 386 -34.08 7.37 -12.01
N LYS A 387 -34.51 6.20 -12.51
CA LYS A 387 -35.19 5.94 -13.80
C LYS A 387 -34.27 6.15 -15.01
N ARG A 388 -33.84 5.02 -15.59
CA ARG A 388 -33.30 4.90 -16.95
C ARG A 388 -34.42 5.26 -17.93
N GLY A 389 -34.14 6.22 -18.81
CA GLY A 389 -34.87 6.46 -20.04
C GLY A 389 -33.95 6.10 -21.20
N GLU A 390 -34.44 5.21 -22.06
CA GLU A 390 -33.93 4.93 -23.40
C GLU A 390 -34.27 6.13 -24.31
N GLY A 391 -33.49 6.35 -25.36
CA GLY A 391 -33.93 7.20 -26.47
C GLY A 391 -32.83 7.95 -27.21
N GLU A 392 -32.68 7.57 -28.47
CA GLU A 392 -32.46 8.43 -29.64
C GLU A 392 -31.02 8.76 -30.08
N GLU A 393 -30.64 8.01 -31.13
CA GLU A 393 -29.71 8.39 -32.18
C GLU A 393 -30.13 9.73 -32.79
N SER A 394 -29.19 10.67 -32.90
CA SER A 394 -29.35 11.81 -33.79
C SER A 394 -28.12 11.91 -34.69
N GLN A 395 -28.36 11.66 -35.97
CA GLN A 395 -27.46 11.98 -37.08
C GLN A 395 -27.24 13.50 -37.09
N VAL A 396 -25.98 13.93 -37.20
CA VAL A 396 -25.63 15.32 -37.55
C VAL A 396 -24.79 15.28 -38.81
N SER A 397 -25.34 15.91 -39.84
CA SER A 397 -24.77 16.15 -41.15
C SER A 397 -23.51 17.04 -41.06
N ARG A 398 -22.48 16.64 -41.83
CA ARG A 398 -21.33 17.47 -42.18
C ARG A 398 -21.76 18.46 -43.25
N GLU A 399 -21.57 19.76 -43.03
CA GLU A 399 -21.30 20.70 -44.10
C GLU A 399 -20.70 22.03 -43.61
N SER A 400 -19.74 22.52 -44.39
CA SER A 400 -19.17 23.87 -44.44
C SER A 400 -18.20 24.33 -43.32
N LEU A 401 -16.91 24.44 -43.68
CA LEU A 401 -16.26 25.72 -43.99
C LEU A 401 -14.75 25.52 -44.17
N ALA A 402 -14.30 25.68 -45.41
CA ALA A 402 -12.93 26.04 -45.75
C ALA A 402 -12.90 27.55 -45.97
N GLU A 403 -11.93 28.26 -45.36
CA GLU A 403 -11.05 29.24 -46.02
C GLU A 403 -10.35 30.18 -45.03
N ALA A 404 -9.11 30.52 -45.39
CA ALA A 404 -8.26 31.64 -44.94
C ALA A 404 -7.76 31.58 -43.47
N SER A 405 -6.53 31.98 -43.12
CA SER A 405 -5.52 32.77 -43.80
C SER A 405 -4.14 32.60 -43.13
N ALA A 406 -3.06 32.83 -43.89
CA ALA A 406 -1.67 32.84 -43.43
C ALA A 406 -1.34 34.03 -42.51
N VAL A 407 -0.51 33.84 -41.48
CA VAL A 407 0.18 34.94 -40.77
C VAL A 407 1.62 34.56 -40.41
N ALA A 408 2.53 35.25 -41.10
CA ALA A 408 3.84 35.81 -40.79
C ALA A 408 4.73 35.22 -39.65
N ALA A 409 5.98 34.97 -40.01
CA ALA A 409 7.13 34.76 -39.13
C ALA A 409 7.58 36.07 -38.42
N PRO A 410 8.15 36.01 -37.19
CA PRO A 410 8.64 37.19 -36.51
C PRO A 410 10.07 37.57 -36.89
N ALA A 411 10.28 38.88 -37.05
CA ALA A 411 11.54 39.54 -37.36
C ALA A 411 12.52 39.55 -36.15
N ALA A 412 13.81 39.52 -36.48
CA ALA A 412 14.93 39.55 -35.56
C ALA A 412 15.11 40.91 -34.86
N ALA A 413 15.52 40.88 -33.59
CA ALA A 413 15.86 42.05 -32.77
C ALA A 413 17.30 42.55 -33.03
N PRO A 414 17.57 43.86 -32.91
CA PRO A 414 18.91 44.43 -33.09
C PRO A 414 19.75 44.39 -31.80
N SER A 415 21.02 44.00 -31.94
CA SER A 415 22.04 44.10 -30.89
C SER A 415 22.55 45.53 -30.76
N GLN A 416 22.52 46.08 -29.54
CA GLN A 416 23.21 47.33 -29.20
C GLN A 416 24.49 47.02 -28.42
N ASN A 417 25.63 47.40 -29.02
CA ASN A 417 26.93 47.42 -28.38
C ASN A 417 27.07 48.71 -27.56
N PHE A 418 27.32 48.59 -26.25
CA PHE A 418 27.85 49.68 -25.44
C PHE A 418 29.33 49.42 -25.15
N ALA A 419 30.21 50.23 -25.73
CA ALA A 419 31.58 50.38 -25.29
C ALA A 419 31.62 51.53 -24.28
N SER A 420 32.05 51.26 -23.05
CA SER A 420 32.37 52.28 -22.04
C SER A 420 33.87 52.28 -21.79
N SER A 421 34.45 53.47 -21.78
CA SER A 421 35.86 53.76 -21.48
C SER A 421 36.14 53.58 -19.97
N PRO A 422 37.37 53.23 -19.58
CA PRO A 422 37.70 53.03 -18.17
C PRO A 422 37.88 54.37 -17.46
N GLU A 423 37.04 54.63 -16.45
CA GLU A 423 37.30 55.66 -15.45
C GLU A 423 38.43 55.20 -14.51
N VAL A 424 39.38 56.11 -14.26
CA VAL A 424 40.47 55.94 -13.30
C VAL A 424 39.88 56.05 -11.90
N ILE A 425 39.87 54.93 -11.17
CA ILE A 425 39.37 54.85 -9.79
C ILE A 425 40.46 55.38 -8.84
N ASP A 426 40.06 56.36 -8.05
CA ASP A 426 40.83 56.94 -6.95
C ASP A 426 40.97 55.91 -5.81
N VAL A 427 42.21 55.46 -5.57
CA VAL A 427 42.53 54.28 -4.75
C VAL A 427 42.28 54.54 -3.26
N ASP A 428 42.23 55.80 -2.83
CA ASP A 428 42.09 56.19 -1.42
C ASP A 428 40.62 56.23 -0.92
N LYS A 429 39.64 55.91 -1.78
CA LYS A 429 38.21 55.75 -1.39
C LYS A 429 37.75 54.29 -1.31
N LEU A 430 38.65 53.32 -1.41
CA LEU A 430 38.32 51.89 -1.43
C LEU A 430 38.15 51.28 -0.03
N GLU A 431 38.70 51.89 1.03
CA GLU A 431 38.63 51.32 2.38
C GLU A 431 37.24 51.49 3.02
N ASP A 432 36.58 52.64 2.87
CA ASP A 432 35.19 52.85 3.36
C ASP A 432 34.13 52.10 2.54
N VAL A 433 34.44 51.69 1.30
CA VAL A 433 33.55 50.86 0.45
C VAL A 433 33.74 49.36 0.72
N GLN A 434 34.84 48.96 1.37
CA GLN A 434 35.09 47.57 1.75
C GLN A 434 34.30 47.15 2.99
N GLU A 435 34.20 47.98 4.02
CA GLU A 435 33.35 47.68 5.20
C GLU A 435 31.87 47.54 4.83
N ASP A 436 31.35 48.45 3.99
CA ASP A 436 29.96 48.41 3.51
C ASP A 436 29.68 47.23 2.53
N ARG A 437 30.73 46.60 1.99
CA ARG A 437 30.65 45.39 1.16
C ARG A 437 30.80 44.10 1.96
N GLU A 438 31.56 44.10 3.05
CA GLU A 438 31.66 42.94 3.95
C GLU A 438 30.40 42.77 4.78
N ASP A 439 29.76 43.87 5.23
CA ASP A 439 28.47 43.80 5.91
C ASP A 439 27.34 43.33 4.97
N ARG A 440 27.33 43.75 3.69
CA ARG A 440 26.36 43.24 2.70
C ARG A 440 26.60 41.78 2.31
N ARG A 441 27.87 41.32 2.25
CA ARG A 441 28.17 39.89 2.03
C ARG A 441 27.75 39.03 3.22
N ASN A 442 27.86 39.55 4.44
CA ASN A 442 27.37 38.85 5.63
C ASN A 442 25.84 38.79 5.72
N GLU A 443 25.11 39.76 5.14
CA GLU A 443 23.64 39.70 5.06
C GLU A 443 23.14 38.64 4.06
N ASP A 444 23.84 38.46 2.93
CA ASP A 444 23.45 37.48 1.90
C ASP A 444 23.69 36.01 2.33
N ASP A 445 24.57 35.77 3.31
CA ASP A 445 24.82 34.43 3.88
C ASP A 445 23.85 34.07 5.02
N ARG A 446 22.89 34.96 5.36
CA ARG A 446 21.95 34.69 6.44
C ARG A 446 20.94 33.60 6.02
N VAL A 447 21.11 32.42 6.61
CA VAL A 447 20.17 31.31 6.49
C VAL A 447 18.76 31.73 6.93
N LEU A 448 17.84 31.82 5.99
CA LEU A 448 16.43 32.10 6.27
C LEU A 448 15.74 30.88 6.89
N THR A 449 14.87 31.12 7.87
CA THR A 449 14.00 30.09 8.43
C THR A 449 12.61 30.11 7.79
N ASP A 450 11.92 28.98 7.88
CA ASP A 450 10.50 28.87 7.51
C ASP A 450 9.59 29.85 8.27
N GLU A 451 9.97 30.29 9.48
CA GLU A 451 9.25 31.32 10.24
C GLU A 451 9.45 32.74 9.67
N GLN A 452 10.64 33.02 9.14
CA GLN A 452 10.94 34.30 8.49
C GLN A 452 10.27 34.40 7.12
N VAL A 453 10.17 33.27 6.39
CA VAL A 453 9.62 33.25 5.03
C VAL A 453 8.10 33.06 5.00
N PHE A 454 7.53 32.28 5.91
CA PHE A 454 6.10 31.94 5.88
C PHE A 454 5.31 32.50 7.05
N GLU A 455 4.21 33.17 6.73
CA GLU A 455 3.10 33.44 7.64
C GLU A 455 2.08 32.31 7.51
N ILE A 456 1.74 31.65 8.61
CA ILE A 456 0.70 30.62 8.66
C ILE A 456 -0.62 31.30 9.02
N PRO A 457 -1.59 31.40 8.10
CA PRO A 457 -2.88 32.01 8.41
C PRO A 457 -3.59 31.25 9.55
N PRO A 458 -4.37 31.94 10.40
CA PRO A 458 -5.22 31.29 11.38
C PRO A 458 -6.13 30.24 10.73
N GLY A 459 -6.17 29.03 11.29
CA GLY A 459 -6.97 27.92 10.75
C GLY A 459 -6.34 27.20 9.55
N CYS A 460 -5.12 27.57 9.12
CA CYS A 460 -4.37 26.79 8.15
C CYS A 460 -4.18 25.35 8.64
N LYS A 461 -4.42 24.39 7.75
CA LYS A 461 -4.30 22.96 7.99
C LYS A 461 -3.30 22.37 7.00
N ALA A 462 -2.51 21.38 7.43
CA ALA A 462 -1.68 20.65 6.50
C ALA A 462 -2.53 19.89 5.46
N LEU A 463 -2.01 19.80 4.23
CA LEU A 463 -2.68 19.16 3.11
C LEU A 463 -2.18 17.72 2.85
N GLY A 464 -1.08 17.31 3.48
CA GLY A 464 -0.44 16.02 3.24
C GLY A 464 0.00 15.32 4.53
N PHE A 465 -0.15 13.98 4.55
CA PHE A 465 0.38 13.12 5.61
C PHE A 465 1.84 12.71 5.38
N LYS A 466 2.32 12.96 4.17
CA LYS A 466 3.62 12.53 3.66
C LYS A 466 4.65 13.63 3.93
N ASN A 467 4.53 14.80 3.35
CA ASN A 467 5.50 15.87 3.55
C ASN A 467 4.89 16.96 4.44
N ALA A 468 5.72 17.83 5.00
CA ALA A 468 5.22 19.05 5.62
C ALA A 468 4.70 19.94 4.50
N THR A 469 3.38 19.91 4.30
CA THR A 469 2.72 20.51 3.15
C THR A 469 1.52 21.32 3.60
N ALA A 470 1.48 22.61 3.25
CA ALA A 470 0.39 23.50 3.62
C ALA A 470 0.24 24.63 2.59
N VAL A 471 -0.84 25.40 2.72
CA VAL A 471 -1.00 26.70 2.03
C VAL A 471 -0.71 27.80 3.05
N VAL A 472 0.28 28.63 2.75
CA VAL A 472 0.79 29.70 3.63
C VAL A 472 0.85 31.03 2.88
N ARG A 473 1.16 32.12 3.57
CA ARG A 473 1.45 33.42 2.94
C ARG A 473 2.94 33.72 2.99
N LEU A 474 3.49 34.29 1.93
CA LEU A 474 4.88 34.74 1.91
C LEU A 474 5.06 36.02 2.74
N ARG A 475 6.07 36.05 3.62
CA ARG A 475 6.48 37.24 4.40
C ARG A 475 7.53 38.09 3.70
N VAL A 476 8.23 37.50 2.74
CA VAL A 476 9.29 38.11 1.93
C VAL A 476 9.04 37.76 0.47
N ASP A 477 9.62 38.52 -0.44
CA ASP A 477 9.66 38.12 -1.84
C ASP A 477 10.55 36.87 -1.97
N VAL A 478 10.11 35.92 -2.78
CA VAL A 478 10.89 34.75 -3.20
C VAL A 478 10.88 34.76 -4.72
N GLU A 479 11.90 34.22 -5.39
CA GLU A 479 12.03 34.28 -6.85
C GLU A 479 10.70 34.03 -7.59
N GLY A 480 10.20 35.06 -8.30
CA GLY A 480 8.94 35.04 -9.06
C GLY A 480 7.65 35.20 -8.24
N LEU A 481 7.71 35.22 -6.90
CA LEU A 481 6.57 35.26 -5.99
C LEU A 481 6.69 36.44 -5.00
N ARG A 482 5.64 37.25 -4.92
CA ARG A 482 5.63 38.45 -4.07
C ARG A 482 5.23 38.14 -2.63
N LYS A 483 5.74 38.94 -1.69
CA LYS A 483 5.26 39.04 -0.32
C LYS A 483 3.74 39.22 -0.30
N GLY A 484 3.09 38.49 0.60
CA GLY A 484 1.63 38.47 0.76
C GLY A 484 0.92 37.43 -0.12
N SER A 485 1.56 36.92 -1.17
CA SER A 485 1.01 35.86 -2.01
C SER A 485 0.73 34.60 -1.20
N ARG A 486 -0.39 33.94 -1.51
CA ARG A 486 -0.71 32.62 -0.98
C ARG A 486 0.01 31.57 -1.81
N VAL A 487 0.73 30.68 -1.13
CA VAL A 487 1.58 29.68 -1.76
C VAL A 487 1.35 28.32 -1.12
N PHE A 488 1.35 27.28 -1.95
CA PHE A 488 1.51 25.91 -1.54
C PHE A 488 2.99 25.62 -1.29
N VAL A 489 3.32 25.20 -0.08
CA VAL A 489 4.70 24.89 0.33
C VAL A 489 4.85 23.40 0.61
N LYS A 490 6.01 22.84 0.26
CA LYS A 490 6.37 21.44 0.53
C LYS A 490 7.80 21.35 1.06
N ILE A 491 7.92 20.84 2.28
CA ILE A 491 9.21 20.68 2.99
C ILE A 491 9.45 19.19 3.28
N GLY A 492 10.70 18.77 3.12
CA GLY A 492 11.15 17.41 3.45
C GLY A 492 11.35 16.47 2.25
N GLU A 493 11.39 17.03 1.05
CA GLU A 493 11.79 16.29 -0.17
C GLU A 493 13.30 16.37 -0.40
N SER A 494 13.80 15.62 -1.38
CA SER A 494 15.20 15.77 -1.80
C SER A 494 15.34 16.94 -2.76
N SER A 495 16.54 17.49 -2.90
CA SER A 495 16.81 18.59 -3.84
C SER A 495 16.46 18.20 -5.26
N GLU A 496 16.76 16.95 -5.67
CA GLU A 496 16.46 16.47 -7.02
C GLU A 496 14.95 16.43 -7.30
N ALA A 497 14.13 16.08 -6.30
CA ALA A 497 12.67 16.09 -6.45
C ALA A 497 12.12 17.51 -6.56
N VAL A 498 12.68 18.44 -5.79
CA VAL A 498 12.30 19.86 -5.82
C VAL A 498 12.70 20.49 -7.15
N GLU A 499 13.93 20.29 -7.61
CA GLU A 499 14.43 20.75 -8.92
C GLU A 499 13.63 20.14 -10.08
N PHE A 500 13.28 18.85 -9.97
CA PHE A 500 12.43 18.19 -10.96
C PHE A 500 11.04 18.84 -11.05
N ALA A 501 10.42 19.19 -9.92
CA ALA A 501 9.12 19.86 -9.90
C ALA A 501 9.18 21.27 -10.51
N VAL A 502 10.22 22.05 -10.18
CA VAL A 502 10.45 23.38 -10.78
C VAL A 502 10.61 23.27 -12.30
N ALA A 503 11.44 22.33 -12.76
CA ALA A 503 11.64 22.07 -14.18
C ALA A 503 10.35 21.64 -14.89
N CYS A 504 9.52 20.81 -14.25
CA CYS A 504 8.25 20.41 -14.82
C CYS A 504 7.28 21.59 -14.98
N ALA A 505 7.21 22.51 -14.01
CA ALA A 505 6.38 23.72 -14.14
C ALA A 505 6.79 24.59 -15.34
N GLU A 506 8.09 24.75 -15.58
CA GLU A 506 8.61 25.46 -16.76
C GLU A 506 8.25 24.72 -18.06
N LEU A 507 8.48 23.41 -18.12
CA LEU A 507 8.16 22.59 -19.30
C LEU A 507 6.65 22.57 -19.61
N ARG A 508 5.78 22.57 -18.59
CA ARG A 508 4.32 22.67 -18.76
C ARG A 508 3.94 23.96 -19.48
N SER A 509 4.51 25.08 -19.05
CA SER A 509 4.27 26.39 -19.68
C SER A 509 4.66 26.39 -21.15
N LYS A 510 5.79 25.76 -21.51
CA LYS A 510 6.27 25.64 -22.89
C LYS A 510 5.36 24.83 -23.81
N VAL A 511 4.51 23.95 -23.27
CA VAL A 511 3.53 23.15 -24.05
C VAL A 511 2.09 23.59 -23.85
N GLY A 512 1.87 24.80 -23.30
CA GLY A 512 0.53 25.35 -23.12
C GLY A 512 -0.32 24.60 -22.09
N LEU A 513 0.31 23.94 -21.12
CA LEU A 513 -0.37 23.41 -19.93
C LEU A 513 -0.37 24.44 -18.81
N SER A 514 -1.44 24.45 -18.01
CA SER A 514 -1.51 25.28 -16.80
C SER A 514 -0.34 24.96 -15.87
N ALA A 515 0.42 25.98 -15.48
CA ALA A 515 1.56 25.88 -14.58
C ALA A 515 1.56 27.09 -13.63
N PRO A 516 1.45 26.89 -12.31
CA PRO A 516 1.64 27.97 -11.34
C PRO A 516 3.10 28.39 -11.31
N SER A 517 3.35 29.65 -10.94
CA SER A 517 4.70 30.10 -10.60
C SER A 517 5.28 29.18 -9.53
N THR A 518 6.39 28.50 -9.84
CA THR A 518 6.99 27.47 -9.00
C THR A 518 8.47 27.76 -8.86
N THR A 519 8.93 27.83 -7.61
CA THR A 519 10.33 28.09 -7.26
C THR A 519 10.79 27.18 -6.14
N SER A 520 12.08 27.18 -5.87
CA SER A 520 12.68 26.43 -4.77
C SER A 520 13.67 27.27 -4.00
N THR A 521 13.82 26.98 -2.72
CA THR A 521 14.78 27.65 -1.84
C THR A 521 15.24 26.69 -0.73
N TRP A 522 16.20 27.11 0.07
CA TRP A 522 16.75 26.34 1.20
C TRP A 522 16.44 27.06 2.49
N LEU A 523 15.71 26.41 3.40
CA LEU A 523 15.23 27.03 4.63
C LEU A 523 15.58 26.21 5.87
N GLY A 524 15.92 26.90 6.95
CA GLY A 524 15.96 26.34 8.30
C GLY A 524 14.53 26.02 8.76
N VAL A 525 14.27 24.75 9.12
CA VAL A 525 12.94 24.32 9.59
C VAL A 525 12.84 24.46 11.11
N SER A 526 12.20 25.55 11.54
CA SER A 526 12.01 25.96 12.93
C SER A 526 10.59 25.73 13.44
N ARG A 527 9.58 25.75 12.56
CA ARG A 527 8.17 25.56 12.95
C ARG A 527 7.83 24.09 13.22
N ASP A 528 6.85 23.86 14.09
CA ASP A 528 6.28 22.53 14.33
C ASP A 528 5.24 22.15 13.27
N TRP A 529 5.74 21.72 12.12
CA TRP A 529 4.91 21.18 11.03
C TRP A 529 4.18 19.88 11.42
N GLY A 530 4.66 19.17 12.44
CA GLY A 530 3.98 18.01 13.02
C GLY A 530 2.66 18.41 13.65
N ALA A 531 2.71 19.33 14.60
CA ALA A 531 1.53 19.88 15.25
C ALA A 531 0.54 20.46 14.22
N MET A 532 1.02 21.22 13.23
CA MET A 532 0.18 21.74 12.15
C MET A 532 -0.52 20.63 11.36
N ALA A 533 0.17 19.53 11.07
CA ALA A 533 -0.44 18.36 10.44
C ALA A 533 -1.47 17.67 11.34
N GLY A 534 -1.22 17.66 12.66
CA GLY A 534 -2.16 17.20 13.67
C GLY A 534 -3.51 17.92 13.65
N LEU A 535 -3.53 19.23 13.34
CA LEU A 535 -4.75 20.03 13.20
C LEU A 535 -5.66 19.56 12.04
N ALA A 536 -5.06 19.01 10.98
CA ALA A 536 -5.79 18.41 9.87
C ALA A 536 -6.23 16.98 10.20
N ASN A 537 -5.32 16.20 10.79
CA ASN A 537 -5.53 14.84 11.21
C ASN A 537 -4.49 14.46 12.26
N GLU A 538 -4.93 14.17 13.48
CA GLU A 538 -4.07 13.84 14.62
C GLU A 538 -3.02 12.74 14.30
N LYS A 539 -3.38 11.78 13.44
CA LYS A 539 -2.49 10.67 13.05
C LYS A 539 -1.32 11.13 12.16
N TRP A 540 -1.36 12.34 11.61
CA TRP A 540 -0.34 12.86 10.71
C TRP A 540 0.83 13.50 11.44
N SER A 541 0.66 14.00 12.67
CA SER A 541 1.71 14.71 13.44
C SER A 541 3.03 13.94 13.49
N ALA A 542 3.00 12.76 14.13
CA ALA A 542 4.18 11.91 14.27
C ALA A 542 4.71 11.38 12.92
N GLY A 543 3.88 11.35 11.87
CA GLY A 543 4.28 10.97 10.52
C GLY A 543 5.14 12.03 9.85
N VAL A 544 4.68 13.29 9.91
CA VAL A 544 5.37 14.46 9.35
C VAL A 544 6.66 14.74 10.14
N GLU A 545 6.63 14.71 11.47
CA GLU A 545 7.83 14.88 12.32
C GLU A 545 8.93 13.88 11.98
N ARG A 546 8.57 12.59 11.88
CA ARG A 546 9.52 11.53 11.55
C ARG A 546 10.13 11.74 10.17
N ARG A 547 9.34 12.23 9.21
CA ARG A 547 9.83 12.49 7.85
C ARG A 547 10.72 13.72 7.78
N LEU A 548 10.35 14.83 8.42
CA LEU A 548 11.22 16.00 8.51
C LEU A 548 12.54 15.66 9.21
N LYS A 549 12.50 14.88 10.29
CA LYS A 549 13.72 14.35 10.92
C LYS A 549 14.55 13.53 9.94
N SER A 550 13.92 12.61 9.21
CA SER A 550 14.62 11.82 8.19
C SER A 550 15.16 12.67 7.03
N ALA A 551 14.49 13.76 6.66
CA ALA A 551 14.92 14.68 5.62
C ALA A 551 16.13 15.49 6.11
N LYS A 552 16.08 16.02 7.34
CA LYS A 552 17.23 16.70 7.98
C LYS A 552 18.48 15.82 7.97
N CYS A 553 18.35 14.53 8.26
CA CYS A 553 19.49 13.60 8.22
C CYS A 553 20.01 13.26 6.82
N ARG A 554 19.23 13.47 5.75
CA ARG A 554 19.57 12.96 4.40
C ARG A 554 19.82 14.04 3.38
N TYR A 555 19.12 15.15 3.50
CA TYR A 555 19.00 16.18 2.46
C TYR A 555 19.39 17.55 2.98
N ALA A 556 19.68 17.69 4.28
CA ALA A 556 20.10 19.00 4.78
C ALA A 556 21.49 19.37 4.28
N ARG A 557 21.67 20.65 3.99
CA ARG A 557 22.99 21.24 3.81
C ARG A 557 23.76 21.27 5.15
N PRO A 558 25.08 21.53 5.13
CA PRO A 558 25.87 21.65 6.37
C PRO A 558 25.32 22.67 7.38
N ASP A 559 24.64 23.70 6.90
CA ASP A 559 23.96 24.73 7.70
C ASP A 559 22.61 24.28 8.32
N GLY A 560 22.19 23.03 8.06
CA GLY A 560 20.95 22.46 8.56
C GLY A 560 19.69 22.86 7.78
N THR A 561 19.81 23.60 6.68
CA THR A 561 18.68 23.97 5.81
C THR A 561 18.18 22.78 5.01
N LEU A 562 16.88 22.76 4.73
CA LEU A 562 16.24 21.77 3.87
C LEU A 562 15.76 22.42 2.56
N PRO A 563 15.73 21.66 1.45
CA PRO A 563 15.14 22.16 0.22
C PRO A 563 13.62 22.28 0.41
N VAL A 564 13.07 23.39 -0.08
CA VAL A 564 11.66 23.74 0.02
C VAL A 564 11.14 24.09 -1.36
N LEU A 565 10.06 23.42 -1.77
CA LEU A 565 9.31 23.77 -2.98
C LEU A 565 8.22 24.76 -2.61
N ILE A 566 8.15 25.88 -3.34
CA ILE A 566 7.15 26.93 -3.16
C ILE A 566 6.41 27.11 -4.49
N VAL A 567 5.09 26.93 -4.44
CA VAL A 567 4.22 26.94 -5.61
C VAL A 567 3.14 27.98 -5.37
N GLU A 568 2.86 28.85 -6.33
CA GLU A 568 1.69 29.73 -6.30
C GLU A 568 0.41 28.91 -6.07
N GLU A 569 -0.46 29.37 -5.18
CA GLU A 569 -1.68 28.63 -4.90
C GLU A 569 -2.56 28.53 -6.15
N PHE A 570 -2.93 27.31 -6.51
CA PHE A 570 -3.92 27.07 -7.55
C PHE A 570 -5.33 27.29 -7.00
N GLU A 571 -5.71 28.56 -6.89
CA GLU A 571 -6.92 28.99 -6.20
C GLU A 571 -8.18 28.27 -6.71
N ARG A 572 -9.02 27.85 -5.74
CA ARG A 572 -10.33 27.20 -5.98
C ARG A 572 -10.27 25.90 -6.80
N GLY A 573 -9.08 25.30 -6.96
CA GLY A 573 -8.94 24.03 -7.63
C GLY A 573 -9.71 22.91 -6.90
N LEU A 574 -10.69 22.31 -7.57
CA LEU A 574 -11.34 21.09 -7.11
C LEU A 574 -10.45 19.89 -7.44
N ARG A 575 -10.45 18.85 -6.61
CA ARG A 575 -9.74 17.62 -7.00
C ARG A 575 -10.43 17.01 -8.22
N VAL A 576 -9.66 16.44 -9.13
CA VAL A 576 -10.19 15.69 -10.29
C VAL A 576 -11.18 14.61 -9.86
N SER A 577 -10.99 13.99 -8.69
CA SER A 577 -11.92 13.01 -8.12
C SER A 577 -13.31 13.57 -7.82
N ASP A 578 -13.40 14.87 -7.59
CA ASP A 578 -14.58 15.59 -7.11
C ASP A 578 -15.20 16.40 -8.27
N ALA A 579 -14.42 16.71 -9.31
CA ALA A 579 -14.81 17.43 -10.53
C ALA A 579 -15.14 16.49 -11.71
N ARG A 580 -15.64 15.27 -11.47
CA ARG A 580 -15.80 14.26 -12.53
C ARG A 580 -16.73 14.69 -13.65
N GLU A 581 -17.78 15.43 -13.31
CA GLU A 581 -18.78 15.93 -14.27
C GLU A 581 -18.17 17.02 -15.16
N MET A 582 -17.29 17.85 -14.60
CA MET A 582 -16.56 18.91 -15.32
C MET A 582 -15.56 18.36 -16.34
N ILE A 583 -15.07 17.12 -16.14
CA ILE A 583 -14.06 16.49 -17.00
C ILE A 583 -14.72 15.77 -18.20
N SER A 584 -16.03 15.88 -18.37
CA SER A 584 -16.69 15.44 -19.60
C SER A 584 -16.38 16.40 -20.77
N GLY A 585 -16.48 15.92 -22.02
CA GLY A 585 -16.22 16.73 -23.22
C GLY A 585 -14.76 17.22 -23.33
N THR A 586 -14.59 18.54 -23.46
CA THR A 586 -13.27 19.21 -23.60
C THR A 586 -12.35 18.95 -22.42
N GLY A 587 -12.91 18.74 -21.23
CA GLY A 587 -12.13 18.42 -20.03
C GLY A 587 -11.39 17.08 -20.11
N GLY A 588 -11.90 16.14 -20.91
CA GLY A 588 -11.22 14.88 -21.18
C GLY A 588 -9.89 15.08 -21.93
N PHE A 589 -9.82 16.08 -22.81
CA PHE A 589 -8.61 16.41 -23.54
C PHE A 589 -7.56 17.09 -22.67
N GLU A 590 -7.96 18.01 -21.81
CA GLU A 590 -7.05 18.59 -20.80
C GLU A 590 -6.48 17.53 -19.86
N LEU A 591 -7.31 16.57 -19.43
CA LEU A 591 -6.84 15.43 -18.65
C LEU A 591 -5.82 14.61 -19.44
N LEU A 592 -6.11 14.30 -20.70
CA LEU A 592 -5.21 13.55 -21.57
C LEU A 592 -3.85 14.24 -21.72
N LYS A 593 -3.82 15.56 -21.98
CA LYS A 593 -2.58 16.33 -22.08
C LYS A 593 -1.74 16.24 -20.80
N VAL A 594 -2.36 16.38 -19.63
CA VAL A 594 -1.64 16.27 -18.34
C VAL A 594 -1.08 14.86 -18.13
N LEU A 595 -1.84 13.81 -18.47
CA LEU A 595 -1.38 12.42 -18.36
C LEU A 595 -0.23 12.12 -19.33
N LEU A 596 -0.32 12.60 -20.57
CA LEU A 596 0.75 12.50 -21.58
C LEU A 596 2.01 13.21 -21.11
N PHE A 597 1.89 14.45 -20.63
CA PHE A 597 3.01 15.21 -20.09
C PHE A 597 3.70 14.46 -18.94
N ARG A 598 2.93 13.98 -17.95
CA ARG A 598 3.49 13.23 -16.81
C ARG A 598 4.18 11.93 -17.23
N LYS A 599 3.66 11.20 -18.23
CA LYS A 599 4.36 10.04 -18.79
C LYS A 599 5.65 10.47 -19.47
N PHE A 600 5.61 11.54 -20.26
CA PHE A 600 6.76 12.05 -21.03
C PHE A 600 7.93 12.46 -20.15
N VAL A 601 7.70 13.18 -19.05
CA VAL A 601 8.76 13.61 -18.11
C VAL A 601 9.14 12.53 -17.08
N GLY A 602 8.42 11.40 -17.07
CA GLY A 602 8.63 10.31 -16.12
C GLY A 602 8.26 10.67 -14.68
N CYS A 603 7.07 11.22 -14.46
CA CYS A 603 6.54 11.51 -13.13
C CYS A 603 6.09 10.23 -12.41
N ALA A 604 6.44 10.13 -11.13
CA ALA A 604 5.89 9.14 -10.20
C ALA A 604 4.41 9.44 -9.88
N ASP A 605 3.67 8.45 -9.41
CA ASP A 605 2.42 8.64 -8.68
C ASP A 605 1.30 9.49 -9.33
N THR A 606 1.06 9.36 -10.63
CA THR A 606 -0.12 9.97 -11.27
C THR A 606 -1.41 9.34 -10.75
N ASN A 607 -2.26 10.13 -10.10
CA ASN A 607 -3.57 9.70 -9.59
C ASN A 607 -4.52 10.91 -9.51
N SER A 608 -5.83 10.66 -9.40
CA SER A 608 -6.85 11.72 -9.38
C SER A 608 -6.80 12.63 -8.15
N PHE A 609 -6.08 12.27 -7.08
CA PHE A 609 -5.92 13.12 -5.89
C PHE A 609 -4.79 14.15 -6.06
N ASN A 610 -3.87 13.90 -6.99
CA ASN A 610 -2.72 14.77 -7.29
C ASN A 610 -2.98 15.71 -8.48
N LEU A 611 -4.24 15.82 -8.91
CA LEU A 611 -4.69 16.69 -9.98
C LEU A 611 -5.79 17.62 -9.46
N LEU A 612 -5.64 18.91 -9.73
CA LEU A 612 -6.65 19.93 -9.44
C LEU A 612 -7.26 20.46 -10.75
N VAL A 613 -8.54 20.80 -10.70
CA VAL A 613 -9.33 21.32 -11.82
C VAL A 613 -9.86 22.68 -11.44
N ARG A 614 -9.75 23.63 -12.36
CA ARG A 614 -10.35 24.97 -12.26
C ARG A 614 -11.08 25.30 -13.55
N GLU A 615 -12.16 26.06 -13.49
CA GLU A 615 -12.79 26.64 -14.68
C GLU A 615 -11.97 27.84 -15.17
N LYS A 616 -11.63 27.84 -16.46
CA LYS A 616 -10.94 28.94 -17.11
C LYS A 616 -11.91 30.12 -17.24
N GLY A 617 -11.56 31.26 -16.67
CA GLY A 617 -12.35 32.49 -16.78
C GLY A 617 -13.17 32.89 -15.54
N GLN A 618 -13.15 32.12 -14.44
CA GLN A 618 -13.70 32.59 -13.15
C GLN A 618 -12.84 33.69 -12.47
N SER A 619 -12.01 34.42 -13.22
CA SER A 619 -11.26 35.56 -12.70
C SER A 619 -12.21 36.74 -12.45
N ASN A 620 -13.01 36.69 -11.38
CA ASN A 620 -13.83 37.75 -10.75
C ASN A 620 -14.60 38.78 -11.63
N CYS A 621 -14.65 38.63 -12.95
CA CYS A 621 -15.32 39.55 -13.86
C CYS A 621 -16.72 39.01 -14.15
N ALA A 622 -17.71 39.56 -13.44
CA ALA A 622 -19.12 39.22 -13.55
C ALA A 622 -19.72 39.82 -14.84
N SER A 623 -19.68 39.07 -15.94
CA SER A 623 -20.54 39.29 -17.11
C SER A 623 -20.55 38.04 -17.99
N ALA A 624 -21.35 37.05 -17.62
CA ALA A 624 -21.63 35.89 -18.46
C ALA A 624 -22.92 36.17 -19.25
N GLU A 625 -22.79 36.55 -20.52
CA GLU A 625 -23.90 36.56 -21.47
C GLU A 625 -24.16 35.13 -21.99
N GLU A 626 -25.43 34.86 -22.26
CA GLU A 626 -26.01 33.56 -22.59
C GLU A 626 -25.58 33.07 -23.98
N GLY A 627 -24.44 32.40 -24.06
CA GLY A 627 -24.04 31.61 -25.23
C GLY A 627 -23.42 30.30 -24.76
N GLY A 628 -23.98 29.15 -25.16
CA GLY A 628 -23.60 27.80 -24.71
C GLY A 628 -22.20 27.31 -25.13
N GLN A 629 -21.17 28.16 -25.04
CA GLN A 629 -19.78 27.73 -25.13
C GLN A 629 -19.45 26.89 -23.89
N GLY A 630 -19.07 25.63 -24.13
CA GLY A 630 -18.72 24.69 -23.07
C GLY A 630 -17.65 25.26 -22.13
N VAL A 631 -17.81 25.00 -20.83
CA VAL A 631 -16.88 25.44 -19.78
C VAL A 631 -15.47 24.96 -20.11
N SER A 632 -14.56 25.90 -20.39
CA SER A 632 -13.14 25.57 -20.54
C SER A 632 -12.57 25.29 -19.15
N ILE A 633 -11.86 24.18 -18.98
CA ILE A 633 -11.22 23.82 -17.71
C ILE A 633 -9.70 23.82 -17.84
N GLU A 634 -9.02 24.01 -16.72
CA GLU A 634 -7.58 23.87 -16.58
C GLU A 634 -7.30 22.78 -15.55
N ILE A 635 -6.37 21.87 -15.87
CA ILE A 635 -5.94 20.81 -14.96
C ILE A 635 -4.50 21.03 -14.55
N LEU A 636 -4.30 21.29 -13.27
CA LEU A 636 -2.98 21.37 -12.65
C LEU A 636 -2.59 20.02 -12.05
N SER A 637 -1.31 19.65 -12.18
CA SER A 637 -0.71 18.60 -11.38
C SER A 637 0.07 19.18 -10.20
N VAL A 638 -0.28 18.78 -8.98
CA VAL A 638 0.23 19.40 -7.73
C VAL A 638 1.33 18.60 -7.02
N ASP A 639 1.81 17.52 -7.63
CA ASP A 639 2.80 16.61 -7.03
C ASP A 639 3.63 15.90 -8.12
N GLU A 640 4.57 16.65 -8.68
CA GLU A 640 5.51 16.18 -9.70
C GLU A 640 6.79 15.69 -9.02
N ASN A 641 6.92 14.38 -8.86
CA ASN A 641 8.14 13.74 -8.36
C ASN A 641 8.71 12.85 -9.46
N PRO A 642 10.04 12.70 -9.58
CA PRO A 642 10.61 11.81 -10.58
C PRO A 642 10.29 10.34 -10.25
N ALA A 643 9.86 9.57 -11.25
CA ALA A 643 9.76 8.12 -11.15
C ALA A 643 11.15 7.51 -11.10
N GLY A 644 11.35 6.51 -10.23
CA GLY A 644 12.56 5.68 -10.24
C GLY A 644 12.57 4.65 -11.38
N ASP A 645 13.72 4.05 -11.67
CA ASP A 645 13.89 3.13 -12.81
C ASP A 645 12.87 1.99 -12.85
N ALA A 646 12.57 1.37 -11.70
CA ALA A 646 11.57 0.31 -11.61
C ALA A 646 10.14 0.81 -11.93
N GLN A 647 9.83 2.06 -11.57
CA GLN A 647 8.54 2.68 -11.90
C GLN A 647 8.47 3.01 -13.39
N LEU A 648 9.56 3.53 -13.98
CA LEU A 648 9.65 3.81 -15.42
C LEU A 648 9.51 2.51 -16.23
N GLU A 649 10.24 1.45 -15.87
CA GLU A 649 10.18 0.15 -16.53
C GLU A 649 8.77 -0.46 -16.44
N LYS A 650 8.13 -0.37 -15.27
CA LYS A 650 6.72 -0.75 -15.11
C LYS A 650 5.79 0.11 -15.96
N GLY A 651 6.13 1.38 -16.17
CA GLY A 651 5.42 2.32 -17.02
C GLY A 651 5.57 2.03 -18.52
N LEU A 652 6.59 1.28 -18.95
CA LEU A 652 6.77 0.88 -20.36
C LEU A 652 5.71 -0.14 -20.82
N SER A 653 5.31 -1.03 -19.92
CA SER A 653 4.31 -2.08 -20.20
C SER A 653 2.86 -1.64 -19.94
N LYS A 654 2.69 -0.48 -19.30
CA LYS A 654 1.38 0.09 -18.99
C LYS A 654 1.15 1.31 -19.89
N GLY A 655 -0.10 1.64 -20.19
CA GLY A 655 -0.45 2.85 -20.95
C GLY A 655 -0.01 4.14 -20.25
N LEU A 656 -0.94 5.03 -19.92
CA LEU A 656 -0.66 6.19 -19.10
C LEU A 656 -0.51 5.73 -17.66
N GLN A 657 0.71 5.81 -17.13
CA GLN A 657 1.07 5.30 -15.80
C GLN A 657 0.25 6.03 -14.74
N THR A 658 -0.60 5.28 -14.02
CA THR A 658 -1.30 5.78 -12.83
C THR A 658 -0.95 4.89 -11.63
N ALA A 659 -0.56 5.50 -10.50
CA ALA A 659 -0.21 4.73 -9.29
C ALA A 659 -1.45 4.17 -8.58
N GLN A 660 -2.60 4.80 -8.80
CA GLN A 660 -3.91 4.34 -8.36
C GLN A 660 -4.86 4.38 -9.55
N GLY A 661 -5.82 3.45 -9.59
CA GLY A 661 -6.82 3.43 -10.65
C GLY A 661 -7.62 4.73 -10.67
N PHE A 662 -7.69 5.37 -11.84
CA PHE A 662 -8.66 6.44 -12.08
C PHE A 662 -10.08 5.86 -12.05
N ALA A 663 -11.04 6.68 -11.65
CA ALA A 663 -12.44 6.33 -11.81
C ALA A 663 -12.73 6.02 -13.30
N GLU A 664 -13.59 5.04 -13.56
CA GLU A 664 -13.90 4.61 -14.93
C GLU A 664 -14.42 5.75 -15.80
N SER A 665 -15.16 6.70 -15.23
CA SER A 665 -15.64 7.89 -15.94
C SER A 665 -14.51 8.76 -16.48
N LEU A 666 -13.42 8.94 -15.71
CA LEU A 666 -12.26 9.75 -16.12
C LEU A 666 -11.43 9.04 -17.19
N ARG A 667 -11.28 7.71 -17.07
CA ARG A 667 -10.63 6.91 -18.10
C ARG A 667 -11.42 6.95 -19.41
N ARG A 668 -12.74 6.83 -19.32
CA ARG A 668 -13.63 6.97 -20.47
C ARG A 668 -13.51 8.34 -21.12
N ALA A 669 -13.51 9.43 -20.34
CA ALA A 669 -13.32 10.78 -20.85
C ALA A 669 -11.99 10.94 -21.59
N GLY A 670 -10.88 10.44 -21.02
CA GLY A 670 -9.58 10.46 -21.69
C GLY A 670 -9.56 9.61 -22.98
N ARG A 671 -10.21 8.44 -23.00
CA ARG A 671 -10.32 7.61 -24.22
C ARG A 671 -11.13 8.30 -25.31
N GLN A 672 -12.28 8.89 -24.94
CA GLN A 672 -13.09 9.67 -25.85
C GLN A 672 -12.32 10.87 -26.38
N ALA A 673 -11.47 11.51 -25.56
CA ALA A 673 -10.64 12.61 -26.00
C ALA A 673 -9.56 12.21 -27.02
N VAL A 674 -8.95 11.03 -26.88
CA VAL A 674 -8.02 10.50 -27.91
C VAL A 674 -8.71 10.40 -29.28
N ILE A 675 -9.98 9.98 -29.28
CA ILE A 675 -10.75 9.80 -30.51
C ILE A 675 -11.21 11.15 -31.06
N ALA A 676 -11.80 11.99 -30.21
CA ALA A 676 -12.38 13.27 -30.59
C ALA A 676 -11.34 14.33 -30.99
N TYR A 677 -10.14 14.29 -30.40
CA TYR A 677 -9.07 15.28 -30.58
C TYR A 677 -7.77 14.64 -31.06
N ARG A 678 -7.85 13.71 -32.02
CA ARG A 678 -6.70 12.90 -32.45
C ARG A 678 -5.56 13.73 -33.04
N GLN A 679 -5.88 14.75 -33.85
CA GLN A 679 -4.88 15.59 -34.51
C GLN A 679 -4.19 16.50 -33.50
N GLU A 680 -4.96 17.06 -32.56
CA GLU A 680 -4.49 17.87 -31.45
C GLU A 680 -3.66 17.04 -30.47
N THR A 681 -4.04 15.77 -30.24
CA THR A 681 -3.25 14.81 -29.45
C THR A 681 -1.91 14.55 -30.13
N ALA A 682 -1.89 14.31 -31.45
CA ALA A 682 -0.65 14.14 -32.20
C ALA A 682 0.23 15.41 -32.14
N ALA A 683 -0.37 16.58 -32.35
CA ALA A 683 0.32 17.87 -32.27
C ALA A 683 0.92 18.10 -30.87
N PHE A 684 0.18 17.79 -29.81
CA PHE A 684 0.65 17.91 -28.43
C PHE A 684 1.82 16.94 -28.15
N ILE A 685 1.73 15.69 -28.61
CA ILE A 685 2.84 14.73 -28.50
C ILE A 685 4.09 15.23 -29.23
N ARG A 686 3.94 15.81 -30.43
CA ARG A 686 5.06 16.45 -31.15
C ARG A 686 5.64 17.62 -30.37
N SER A 687 4.81 18.46 -29.75
CA SER A 687 5.31 19.55 -28.89
C SER A 687 6.09 19.04 -27.69
N LEU A 688 5.67 17.92 -27.08
CA LEU A 688 6.42 17.27 -26.01
C LEU A 688 7.79 16.79 -26.52
N LYS A 689 7.83 16.08 -27.65
CA LYS A 689 9.07 15.57 -28.26
C LYS A 689 10.04 16.68 -28.69
N ALA A 690 9.53 17.90 -28.94
CA ALA A 690 10.35 19.07 -29.26
C ALA A 690 10.96 19.76 -28.03
N LEU A 691 10.58 19.38 -26.81
CA LEU A 691 11.14 19.96 -25.59
C LEU A 691 12.60 19.56 -25.40
N SER A 692 13.44 20.56 -25.09
CA SER A 692 14.75 20.33 -24.50
C SER A 692 14.58 20.03 -23.01
N LEU A 693 14.81 18.77 -22.61
CA LEU A 693 14.64 18.33 -21.22
C LEU A 693 15.89 18.69 -20.38
N PRO A 694 15.72 19.39 -19.25
CA PRO A 694 16.83 19.70 -18.35
C PRO A 694 17.38 18.41 -17.72
N ALA A 695 18.64 18.47 -17.25
CA ALA A 695 19.35 17.30 -16.71
C ALA A 695 18.61 16.63 -15.53
N CYS A 696 17.94 17.39 -14.66
CA CYS A 696 17.13 16.85 -13.57
C CYS A 696 15.92 16.02 -14.05
N VAL A 697 15.45 16.21 -15.28
CA VAL A 697 14.33 15.47 -15.89
C VAL A 697 14.81 14.35 -16.81
N GLY A 698 15.70 14.66 -17.75
CA GLY A 698 16.12 13.76 -18.84
C GLY A 698 17.54 13.17 -18.70
N GLY A 699 18.28 13.54 -17.65
CA GLY A 699 19.68 13.18 -17.47
C GLY A 699 19.96 11.68 -17.60
N GLY A 700 21.12 11.35 -18.18
CA GLY A 700 21.58 9.97 -18.35
C GLY A 700 20.72 9.11 -19.29
N GLY A 701 19.87 9.73 -20.13
CA GLY A 701 19.03 9.00 -21.07
C GLY A 701 17.92 8.17 -20.42
N ARG A 702 17.56 8.44 -19.15
CA ARG A 702 16.62 7.63 -18.36
C ARG A 702 15.23 7.47 -19.00
N LEU A 703 14.82 8.44 -19.82
CA LEU A 703 13.51 8.48 -20.48
C LEU A 703 13.52 7.93 -21.91
N SER A 704 14.68 7.55 -22.45
CA SER A 704 14.82 7.06 -23.83
C SER A 704 13.86 5.90 -24.14
N LYS A 705 13.77 4.92 -23.24
CA LYS A 705 12.83 3.79 -23.38
C LYS A 705 11.37 4.23 -23.33
N VAL A 706 11.03 5.23 -22.52
CA VAL A 706 9.66 5.75 -22.40
C VAL A 706 9.26 6.44 -23.70
N HIS A 707 10.16 7.23 -24.28
CA HIS A 707 9.93 7.96 -25.53
C HIS A 707 9.94 7.05 -26.77
N ALA A 708 10.55 5.88 -26.68
CA ALA A 708 10.55 4.85 -27.73
C ALA A 708 9.31 3.94 -27.73
N LYS A 709 8.31 4.24 -26.88
CA LYS A 709 7.08 3.44 -26.71
C LYS A 709 5.83 4.30 -26.82
N GLU A 710 4.71 3.62 -27.06
CA GLU A 710 3.37 4.22 -27.08
C GLU A 710 3.13 5.11 -25.84
N PRO A 711 2.60 6.34 -26.01
CA PRO A 711 2.12 6.97 -27.25
C PRO A 711 3.16 7.77 -28.04
N PHE A 712 4.44 7.73 -27.67
CA PHE A 712 5.46 8.64 -28.24
C PHE A 712 6.18 8.07 -29.46
N ASP A 713 5.97 6.80 -29.77
CA ASP A 713 6.49 6.16 -30.98
C ASP A 713 5.81 6.67 -32.26
N GLU A 714 6.46 6.40 -33.40
CA GLU A 714 6.03 6.90 -34.70
C GLU A 714 4.72 6.24 -35.16
N GLU A 715 4.50 4.97 -34.81
CA GLU A 715 3.27 4.25 -35.13
C GLU A 715 2.04 4.88 -34.45
N SER A 716 2.17 5.26 -33.17
CA SER A 716 1.12 5.98 -32.45
C SER A 716 0.83 7.34 -33.08
N LEU A 717 1.88 8.09 -33.46
CA LEU A 717 1.73 9.37 -34.14
C LEU A 717 1.06 9.26 -35.50
N GLN A 718 1.41 8.24 -36.30
CA GLN A 718 0.76 7.94 -37.57
C GLN A 718 -0.71 7.58 -37.37
N THR A 719 -1.01 6.74 -36.36
CA THR A 719 -2.39 6.36 -36.01
C THR A 719 -3.23 7.58 -35.63
N LEU A 720 -2.67 8.51 -34.85
CA LEU A 720 -3.35 9.75 -34.44
C LEU A 720 -3.50 10.75 -35.59
N SER A 721 -2.57 10.74 -36.56
CA SER A 721 -2.55 11.69 -37.68
C SER A 721 -3.30 11.20 -38.92
N GLY A 722 -3.62 9.91 -39.00
CA GLY A 722 -4.28 9.31 -40.16
C GLY A 722 -5.67 9.88 -40.47
N GLU A 723 -6.04 9.85 -41.74
CA GLU A 723 -7.39 10.22 -42.19
C GLU A 723 -8.44 9.22 -41.67
N GLY A 724 -9.67 9.70 -41.46
CA GLY A 724 -10.74 8.90 -40.86
C GLY A 724 -11.26 7.85 -41.83
N GLY A 725 -11.20 6.58 -41.44
CA GLY A 725 -11.76 5.43 -42.14
C GLY A 725 -11.91 4.28 -41.15
N ALA A 726 -12.75 3.29 -41.46
CA ALA A 726 -13.13 2.24 -40.51
C ALA A 726 -11.93 1.50 -39.87
N GLU A 727 -10.87 1.24 -40.64
CA GLU A 727 -9.64 0.65 -40.13
C GLU A 727 -8.84 1.60 -39.22
N GLY A 728 -8.76 2.89 -39.61
CA GLY A 728 -8.13 3.93 -38.80
C GLY A 728 -8.85 4.14 -37.47
N ASP A 729 -10.18 4.15 -37.48
CA ASP A 729 -11.00 4.29 -36.29
C ASP A 729 -10.86 3.07 -35.36
N ALA A 730 -10.73 1.85 -35.92
CA ALA A 730 -10.45 0.65 -35.12
C ALA A 730 -9.06 0.71 -34.46
N LYS A 731 -8.02 1.15 -35.20
CA LYS A 731 -6.68 1.37 -34.66
C LYS A 731 -6.66 2.44 -33.57
N LEU A 732 -7.38 3.55 -33.77
CA LEU A 732 -7.51 4.65 -32.83
C LEU A 732 -8.25 4.24 -31.53
N ASN A 733 -9.33 3.47 -31.67
CA ASN A 733 -10.04 2.90 -30.51
C ASN A 733 -9.13 1.95 -29.72
N SER A 734 -8.36 1.11 -30.42
CA SER A 734 -7.39 0.20 -29.81
C SER A 734 -6.29 0.96 -29.07
N LEU A 735 -5.75 2.03 -29.68
CA LEU A 735 -4.78 2.94 -29.06
C LEU A 735 -5.36 3.58 -27.79
N GLY A 736 -6.57 4.14 -27.85
CA GLY A 736 -7.24 4.71 -26.68
C GLY A 736 -7.40 3.70 -25.54
N ALA A 737 -7.80 2.46 -25.85
CA ALA A 737 -7.95 1.39 -24.87
C ALA A 737 -6.62 0.99 -24.22
N ARG A 738 -5.51 0.98 -24.96
CA ARG A 738 -4.18 0.68 -24.43
C ARG A 738 -3.59 1.83 -23.61
N LEU A 739 -3.82 3.08 -24.02
CA LEU A 739 -3.41 4.26 -23.26
C LEU A 739 -4.12 4.37 -21.91
N LEU A 740 -5.40 4.00 -21.84
CA LEU A 740 -6.20 4.08 -20.62
C LEU A 740 -6.94 2.76 -20.39
N PRO A 741 -6.25 1.70 -19.92
CA PRO A 741 -6.83 0.38 -19.75
C PRO A 741 -7.88 0.34 -18.62
N VAL A 742 -8.87 -0.55 -18.77
CA VAL A 742 -9.97 -0.81 -17.81
C VAL A 742 -9.49 -1.51 -16.55
#